data_AF-A0A077ZLS4-F1
#
_entry.id   AF-A0A077ZLS4-F1
#
_cell.length_a   1.000
_cell.length_b   1.000
_cell.length_c   1.000
_cell.angle_alpha   90.00
_cell.angle_beta   90.00
_cell.angle_gamma   90.00
#
_symmetry.space_group_name_H-M   'P 1'
#
loop_
_entity.id
_entity.type
_entity.pdbx_description
1 polymer ?
#
loop_
_entity_poly.entity_id
_entity_poly.type
_entity_poly.pdbx_seq_one_letter_code
_entity_poly.pdbx_strand_id
1 'polypeptide(L)'
;MASPQLLVTGEDLIANPGRTLEIYAVKSALNDIHLICAVNTSFWTFKIYVINCSHEKEVCRGRGKCVSLFDDGPAPLVSCECKEGYGQFCERTIPLTPFICIAAGTSILFGLLAICATTTLRKTQGKGLIHMRKNYDDNTLAIMARPPQSSEYSAIEEAKKKLDKLIDRRDEILNQIKENSNVLTEMNVQMRESMVDEEDFPRTDVDIVAARTAMHNVACLTNDAKALEEEIKLGLEDYFTRQANLREAEKSQETSDTSEFEGSALSDSEKVNNHLDAFAMVNSVAANSLGAKAGFMTNDKLVQFGDITAPTFTNLNQITRFIEQNKTSEISTVVERDGRRVCLKLLPEVWNDGDRLDYVDSPLIASCTPRENEEPRSWWFSTDDGRFSSRDVTDICTGFDSSLESVVGFFDNGPKYDGLLGFSQGACMASLITSLMEDGKFGPTFRFVILFSGFVSRSSKHKFIEDRLMATPSLHVVGETDAVIPKEMSLQLANLFSNPTIVHHEDEDMLEVPEQLNQTVNECISEAKSSCVAMNYEDRRALLYMIVEVTELKRSPERYAQNEDKEVQALLDLAISPLPDIRTDEKAAQEVSCAGVFLPLGVAKKAIEYRKKKFFALNRKLGIVTELEEQTIIAAGDVPFGTDEIAVTIEDEYFQEANWSGIHRELSKFRRVMSSCYMMRIVMQPAVCQTIYDLYRSVLISLMAGFDSIQITTHDMDGDDLRDATVVFLAVRDFLFIFNRTAKIIIYNANWTLQKAVLGYKLCEAAIASEAAPKDVVRLTGPNLLCSVLSALEEEPL
;
A
#
# COMPACT_ATOMS: atom_id res chain seq x y z
N MET A 1 -23.39 -6.09 -38.44
CA MET A 1 -23.61 -6.80 -37.15
C MET A 1 -25.13 -6.92 -36.95
N ALA A 2 -25.61 -7.90 -36.17
CA ALA A 2 -27.02 -7.90 -35.77
C ALA A 2 -27.27 -6.76 -34.77
N SER A 3 -28.49 -6.20 -34.76
CA SER A 3 -28.91 -5.28 -33.69
C SER A 3 -28.86 -5.98 -32.34
N PRO A 4 -28.47 -5.30 -31.25
CA PRO A 4 -28.56 -5.87 -29.91
C PRO A 4 -29.99 -6.33 -29.60
N GLN A 5 -30.14 -7.54 -29.06
CA GLN A 5 -31.39 -7.96 -28.45
C GLN A 5 -31.29 -7.81 -26.93
N LEU A 6 -32.34 -7.24 -26.36
CA LEU A 6 -32.57 -7.16 -24.93
C LEU A 6 -32.78 -8.58 -24.39
N LEU A 7 -31.98 -9.02 -23.43
CA LEU A 7 -32.07 -10.38 -22.88
C LEU A 7 -33.07 -10.48 -21.72
N VAL A 8 -33.06 -9.50 -20.81
CA VAL A 8 -33.96 -9.42 -19.65
C VAL A 8 -34.27 -7.96 -19.34
N THR A 9 -35.53 -7.69 -19.02
CA THR A 9 -35.97 -6.56 -18.17
C THR A 9 -36.73 -7.15 -16.99
N GLY A 10 -36.30 -6.86 -15.78
CA GLY A 10 -36.95 -7.31 -14.56
C GLY A 10 -36.38 -6.58 -13.33
N GLU A 11 -37.20 -6.45 -12.30
CA GLU A 11 -36.80 -5.85 -11.01
C GLU A 11 -35.96 -6.82 -10.16
N ASP A 12 -35.92 -8.11 -10.55
CA ASP A 12 -35.24 -9.21 -9.85
C ASP A 12 -33.70 -9.18 -9.95
N LEU A 13 -33.11 -8.32 -10.80
CA LEU A 13 -31.66 -8.14 -10.90
C LEU A 13 -31.15 -7.12 -9.86
N ILE A 14 -31.18 -7.54 -8.59
CA ILE A 14 -30.82 -6.70 -7.43
C ILE A 14 -29.33 -6.36 -7.43
N ALA A 15 -28.98 -5.19 -7.98
CA ALA A 15 -27.66 -4.55 -7.83
C ALA A 15 -27.70 -3.34 -6.87
N ASN A 16 -28.90 -2.79 -6.63
CA ASN A 16 -29.25 -1.89 -5.52
C ASN A 16 -30.79 -1.75 -5.49
N PRO A 17 -31.44 -1.52 -4.33
CA PRO A 17 -32.87 -1.23 -4.30
C PRO A 17 -33.23 -0.01 -5.15
N GLY A 18 -34.23 -0.14 -6.03
CA GLY A 18 -34.79 0.99 -6.80
C GLY A 18 -34.06 1.37 -8.09
N ARG A 19 -33.24 0.49 -8.69
CA ARG A 19 -32.69 0.69 -10.06
C ARG A 19 -32.84 -0.54 -10.94
N THR A 20 -33.47 -0.37 -12.10
CA THR A 20 -33.62 -1.41 -13.12
C THR A 20 -32.31 -1.60 -13.90
N LEU A 21 -31.95 -2.86 -14.19
CA LEU A 21 -30.77 -3.22 -14.99
C LEU A 21 -31.21 -3.78 -16.35
N GLU A 22 -30.68 -3.26 -17.46
CA GLU A 22 -30.88 -3.83 -18.79
C GLU A 22 -29.61 -4.53 -19.28
N ILE A 23 -29.74 -5.75 -19.82
CA ILE A 23 -28.61 -6.55 -20.33
C ILE A 23 -28.79 -6.83 -21.82
N TYR A 24 -27.77 -6.51 -22.60
CA TYR A 24 -27.69 -6.72 -24.05
C TYR A 24 -26.44 -7.53 -24.39
N ALA A 25 -26.56 -8.51 -25.31
CA ALA A 25 -25.42 -9.29 -25.81
C ALA A 25 -25.43 -9.39 -27.35
N VAL A 26 -24.25 -9.59 -27.94
CA VAL A 26 -24.04 -9.53 -29.41
C VAL A 26 -23.52 -10.86 -30.00
N LYS A 27 -23.31 -11.90 -29.16
CA LYS A 27 -22.85 -13.23 -29.58
C LYS A 27 -23.41 -14.35 -28.70
N SER A 28 -23.58 -15.53 -29.29
CA SER A 28 -24.11 -16.75 -28.67
C SER A 28 -23.08 -17.54 -27.83
N ALA A 29 -22.16 -16.85 -27.18
CA ALA A 29 -21.14 -17.42 -26.30
C ALA A 29 -20.77 -16.37 -25.25
N LEU A 30 -20.93 -16.70 -23.95
CA LEU A 30 -20.83 -15.74 -22.85
C LEU A 30 -19.53 -15.80 -22.03
N ASN A 31 -18.61 -16.73 -22.35
CA ASN A 31 -17.25 -16.65 -21.83
C ASN A 31 -16.50 -15.45 -22.43
N ASP A 32 -15.64 -14.86 -21.62
CA ASP A 32 -14.71 -13.77 -21.99
C ASP A 32 -15.35 -12.47 -22.53
N ILE A 33 -16.66 -12.30 -22.37
CA ILE A 33 -17.32 -11.01 -22.59
C ILE A 33 -17.16 -10.13 -21.35
N HIS A 34 -16.49 -9.00 -21.53
CA HIS A 34 -16.44 -7.90 -20.57
C HIS A 34 -17.72 -7.04 -20.71
N LEU A 35 -18.52 -6.95 -19.65
CA LEU A 35 -19.71 -6.07 -19.61
C LEU A 35 -19.36 -4.76 -18.91
N ILE A 36 -19.64 -3.64 -19.58
CA ILE A 36 -19.48 -2.29 -19.01
C ILE A 36 -20.82 -1.82 -18.46
N CYS A 37 -20.91 -1.63 -17.14
CA CYS A 37 -22.01 -0.92 -16.48
C CYS A 37 -21.58 0.52 -16.18
N ALA A 38 -22.49 1.48 -16.29
CA ALA A 38 -22.22 2.89 -15.98
C ALA A 38 -23.20 3.41 -14.92
N VAL A 39 -22.66 4.01 -13.87
CA VAL A 39 -23.42 4.78 -12.88
C VAL A 39 -22.78 6.16 -12.77
N ASN A 40 -23.52 7.20 -13.15
CA ASN A 40 -23.02 8.56 -13.27
C ASN A 40 -21.75 8.61 -14.18
N THR A 41 -20.61 9.00 -13.62
CA THR A 41 -19.30 9.03 -14.29
C THR A 41 -18.50 7.73 -14.16
N SER A 42 -18.91 6.82 -13.28
CA SER A 42 -18.18 5.58 -12.95
C SER A 42 -18.53 4.45 -13.93
N PHE A 43 -17.51 3.89 -14.59
CA PHE A 43 -17.63 2.75 -15.49
C PHE A 43 -17.06 1.50 -14.82
N TRP A 44 -17.87 0.45 -14.68
CA TRP A 44 -17.51 -0.83 -14.08
C TRP A 44 -17.40 -1.90 -15.15
N THR A 45 -16.28 -2.64 -15.19
CA THR A 45 -16.08 -3.71 -16.17
C THR A 45 -16.12 -5.07 -15.49
N PHE A 46 -17.19 -5.84 -15.71
CA PHE A 46 -17.37 -7.15 -15.10
C PHE A 46 -17.03 -8.29 -16.07
N LYS A 47 -16.33 -9.31 -15.59
CA LYS A 47 -16.09 -10.58 -16.30
C LYS A 47 -16.93 -11.67 -15.66
N ILE A 48 -17.99 -12.11 -16.34
CA ILE A 48 -18.89 -13.17 -15.86
C ILE A 48 -18.29 -14.54 -16.20
N TYR A 49 -18.28 -15.46 -15.24
CA TYR A 49 -17.94 -16.86 -15.44
C TYR A 49 -19.22 -17.70 -15.46
N VAL A 50 -19.49 -18.37 -16.60
CA VAL A 50 -20.66 -19.25 -16.73
C VAL A 50 -20.34 -20.60 -16.06
N ILE A 51 -20.80 -20.78 -14.82
CA ILE A 51 -20.68 -22.05 -14.10
C ILE A 51 -21.85 -22.96 -14.50
N ASN A 52 -21.53 -24.14 -15.03
CA ASN A 52 -22.54 -25.13 -15.40
C ASN A 52 -22.98 -25.97 -14.17
N CYS A 53 -24.22 -25.82 -13.70
CA CYS A 53 -24.79 -26.66 -12.62
C CYS A 53 -25.04 -28.13 -13.04
N SER A 54 -24.77 -28.56 -14.29
CA SER A 54 -25.04 -29.94 -14.75
C SER A 54 -24.04 -31.02 -14.27
N HIS A 55 -23.31 -30.77 -13.18
CA HIS A 55 -22.31 -31.70 -12.63
C HIS A 55 -22.51 -31.90 -11.13
N GLU A 56 -22.10 -33.06 -10.62
CA GLU A 56 -22.34 -33.60 -9.27
C GLU A 56 -21.68 -32.81 -8.12
N LYS A 57 -21.12 -31.62 -8.38
CA LYS A 57 -20.58 -30.70 -7.37
C LYS A 57 -21.63 -29.65 -7.01
N GLU A 58 -22.13 -29.73 -5.78
CA GLU A 58 -23.16 -28.83 -5.27
C GLU A 58 -22.66 -27.38 -5.16
N VAL A 59 -22.96 -26.56 -6.18
CA VAL A 59 -22.49 -25.16 -6.29
C VAL A 59 -22.90 -24.30 -5.08
N CYS A 60 -24.10 -24.52 -4.53
CA CYS A 60 -24.64 -23.77 -3.40
C CYS A 60 -24.14 -24.25 -2.01
N ARG A 61 -23.28 -25.29 -1.92
CA ARG A 61 -22.65 -25.81 -0.69
C ARG A 61 -23.61 -25.96 0.51
N GLY A 62 -24.69 -26.73 0.35
CA GLY A 62 -25.70 -27.06 1.36
C GLY A 62 -26.68 -25.93 1.73
N ARG A 63 -26.46 -24.71 1.25
CA ARG A 63 -27.19 -23.49 1.67
C ARG A 63 -28.42 -23.19 0.81
N GLY A 64 -28.59 -23.87 -0.32
CA GLY A 64 -29.70 -23.62 -1.27
C GLY A 64 -29.67 -24.55 -2.49
N LYS A 65 -30.64 -24.37 -3.41
CA LYS A 65 -30.67 -25.08 -4.72
C LYS A 65 -30.13 -24.21 -5.86
N CYS A 66 -29.38 -24.78 -6.80
CA CYS A 66 -29.21 -24.16 -8.13
C CYS A 66 -30.60 -23.96 -8.75
N VAL A 67 -30.92 -22.74 -9.17
CA VAL A 67 -32.07 -22.45 -10.04
C VAL A 67 -31.54 -22.10 -11.42
N SER A 68 -32.02 -22.83 -12.44
CA SER A 68 -31.80 -22.46 -13.85
C SER A 68 -32.83 -21.42 -14.26
N LEU A 69 -32.39 -20.28 -14.80
CA LEU A 69 -33.30 -19.26 -15.34
C LEU A 69 -33.83 -19.57 -16.75
N PHE A 70 -33.36 -20.67 -17.37
CA PHE A 70 -33.88 -21.17 -18.63
C PHE A 70 -34.12 -22.68 -18.53
N ASP A 71 -35.32 -23.11 -18.89
CA ASP A 71 -35.56 -24.46 -19.38
C ASP A 71 -34.98 -24.60 -20.81
N ASP A 72 -34.65 -25.83 -21.20
CA ASP A 72 -34.20 -26.23 -22.54
C ASP A 72 -32.91 -25.58 -23.10
N GLY A 73 -32.04 -24.99 -22.26
CA GLY A 73 -30.72 -24.51 -22.69
C GLY A 73 -29.69 -24.31 -21.57
N PRO A 74 -28.39 -24.13 -21.89
CA PRO A 74 -27.34 -23.82 -20.91
C PRO A 74 -27.52 -22.40 -20.36
N ALA A 75 -28.30 -22.28 -19.28
CA ALA A 75 -28.67 -21.03 -18.62
C ALA A 75 -27.44 -20.28 -18.05
N PRO A 76 -27.18 -19.02 -18.44
CA PRO A 76 -25.93 -18.33 -18.12
C PRO A 76 -26.01 -17.42 -16.89
N LEU A 77 -26.64 -17.86 -15.80
CA LEU A 77 -26.60 -17.23 -14.47
C LEU A 77 -27.09 -18.24 -13.42
N VAL A 78 -26.27 -18.50 -12.39
CA VAL A 78 -26.62 -19.40 -11.29
C VAL A 78 -27.15 -18.60 -10.11
N SER A 79 -28.43 -18.77 -9.79
CA SER A 79 -29.01 -18.33 -8.51
C SER A 79 -29.07 -19.51 -7.53
N CYS A 80 -28.89 -19.21 -6.24
CA CYS A 80 -29.07 -20.18 -5.15
C CYS A 80 -30.31 -19.80 -4.33
N GLU A 81 -31.40 -20.58 -4.45
CA GLU A 81 -32.59 -20.40 -3.62
C GLU A 81 -32.26 -20.74 -2.15
N CYS A 82 -32.23 -19.73 -1.28
CA CYS A 82 -31.81 -19.87 0.11
C CYS A 82 -32.91 -20.47 1.01
N LYS A 83 -32.50 -21.25 2.03
CA LYS A 83 -33.39 -21.60 3.15
C LYS A 83 -33.68 -20.36 4.01
N GLU A 84 -34.83 -20.35 4.69
CA GLU A 84 -35.11 -19.36 5.75
C GLU A 84 -33.93 -19.28 6.75
N GLY A 85 -33.55 -18.05 7.12
CA GLY A 85 -32.37 -17.75 7.93
C GLY A 85 -31.08 -17.45 7.14
N TYR A 86 -30.99 -17.79 5.84
CA TYR A 86 -29.77 -17.59 5.02
C TYR A 86 -29.89 -16.44 4.02
N GLY A 87 -30.30 -15.25 4.47
CA GLY A 87 -30.77 -14.15 3.61
C GLY A 87 -29.73 -13.29 2.87
N GLN A 88 -28.43 -13.62 2.86
CA GLN A 88 -27.38 -12.76 2.28
C GLN A 88 -26.29 -13.56 1.54
N PHE A 89 -26.61 -14.11 0.37
CA PHE A 89 -25.57 -14.58 -0.55
C PHE A 89 -24.99 -13.42 -1.36
N CYS A 90 -23.68 -13.46 -1.59
CA CYS A 90 -22.93 -12.72 -2.61
C CYS A 90 -22.65 -11.21 -2.40
N GLU A 91 -23.04 -10.57 -1.28
CA GLU A 91 -22.39 -9.31 -0.87
C GLU A 91 -20.99 -9.56 -0.31
N ARG A 92 -20.01 -9.71 -1.23
CA ARG A 92 -18.58 -9.60 -0.91
C ARG A 92 -17.95 -8.59 -1.85
N THR A 93 -17.95 -7.33 -1.43
CA THR A 93 -17.32 -6.23 -2.15
C THR A 93 -15.84 -6.56 -2.39
N ILE A 94 -15.50 -6.88 -3.63
CA ILE A 94 -14.10 -6.98 -4.06
C ILE A 94 -13.58 -5.53 -4.10
N PRO A 95 -12.52 -5.18 -3.35
CA PRO A 95 -11.96 -3.84 -3.43
C PRO A 95 -11.48 -3.56 -4.87
N LEU A 96 -11.65 -2.32 -5.35
CA LEU A 96 -11.10 -1.88 -6.63
C LEU A 96 -9.55 -1.82 -6.62
N THR A 97 -9.00 -1.71 -5.41
CA THR A 97 -7.58 -1.55 -5.05
C THR A 97 -6.63 -2.48 -5.84
N PRO A 98 -6.81 -3.81 -5.90
CA PRO A 98 -5.86 -4.70 -6.61
C PRO A 98 -5.87 -4.53 -8.14
N PHE A 99 -6.92 -3.95 -8.73
CA PHE A 99 -7.12 -3.90 -10.18
C PHE A 99 -6.69 -2.57 -10.82
N ILE A 100 -6.45 -1.52 -10.04
CA ILE A 100 -5.94 -0.23 -10.53
C ILE A 100 -4.39 -0.21 -10.59
N CYS A 101 -3.72 -1.00 -9.76
CA CYS A 101 -2.26 -1.18 -9.70
C CYS A 101 -1.57 -1.34 -11.07
N ILE A 102 -2.21 -2.04 -12.00
CA ILE A 102 -1.62 -2.41 -13.29
C ILE A 102 -1.40 -1.17 -14.19
N ALA A 103 -2.15 -0.09 -13.98
CA ALA A 103 -1.98 1.19 -14.68
C ALA A 103 -1.12 2.23 -13.90
N ALA A 104 -1.14 2.17 -12.56
CA ALA A 104 -0.36 3.07 -11.71
C ALA A 104 1.11 2.63 -11.59
N GLY A 105 1.36 1.35 -11.30
CA GLY A 105 2.70 0.79 -11.14
C GLY A 105 3.53 0.83 -12.44
N THR A 106 2.87 0.73 -13.60
CA THR A 106 3.52 0.98 -14.90
C THR A 106 3.91 2.44 -15.07
N SER A 107 3.12 3.40 -14.58
CA SER A 107 3.43 4.83 -14.70
C SER A 107 4.67 5.25 -13.89
N ILE A 108 4.82 4.76 -12.66
CA ILE A 108 6.02 4.99 -11.83
C ILE A 108 7.26 4.35 -12.48
N LEU A 109 7.10 3.12 -12.96
CA LEU A 109 8.17 2.42 -13.67
C LEU A 109 8.57 3.16 -14.96
N PHE A 110 7.62 3.72 -15.71
CA PHE A 110 7.91 4.56 -16.87
C PHE A 110 8.57 5.89 -16.49
N GLY A 111 8.25 6.49 -15.34
CA GLY A 111 8.97 7.65 -14.80
C GLY A 111 10.45 7.33 -14.56
N LEU A 112 10.72 6.31 -13.73
CA LEU A 112 12.08 5.85 -13.44
C LEU A 112 12.82 5.39 -14.71
N LEU A 113 12.16 4.68 -15.63
CA LEU A 113 12.77 4.28 -16.91
C LEU A 113 13.00 5.46 -17.87
N ALA A 114 12.19 6.51 -17.85
CA ALA A 114 12.44 7.73 -18.63
C ALA A 114 13.64 8.51 -18.07
N ILE A 115 13.80 8.56 -16.74
CA ILE A 115 14.98 9.11 -16.06
C ILE A 115 16.22 8.26 -16.40
N CYS A 116 16.13 6.93 -16.36
CA CYS A 116 17.20 6.02 -16.78
C CYS A 116 17.58 6.20 -18.26
N ALA A 117 16.59 6.35 -19.16
CA ALA A 117 16.81 6.51 -20.58
C ALA A 117 17.45 7.85 -20.92
N THR A 118 16.97 8.96 -20.34
CA THR A 118 17.52 10.30 -20.57
C THR A 118 18.94 10.45 -20.01
N THR A 119 19.23 9.91 -18.83
CA THR A 119 20.59 9.90 -18.26
C THR A 119 21.56 9.00 -19.05
N THR A 120 21.11 7.84 -19.53
CA THR A 120 21.95 6.91 -20.32
C THR A 120 22.21 7.43 -21.75
N LEU A 121 21.22 8.06 -22.40
CA LEU A 121 21.40 8.72 -23.70
C LEU A 121 22.37 9.92 -23.60
N ARG A 122 22.31 10.70 -22.51
CA ARG A 122 23.28 11.79 -22.25
C ARG A 122 24.72 11.26 -22.06
N LYS A 123 24.91 10.14 -21.36
CA LYS A 123 26.24 9.54 -21.13
C LYS A 123 26.89 8.89 -22.37
N THR A 124 26.14 8.59 -23.44
CA THR A 124 26.65 7.81 -24.59
C THR A 124 27.17 8.64 -25.77
N GLN A 125 26.96 9.97 -25.83
CA GLN A 125 27.43 10.83 -26.93
C GLN A 125 28.72 11.64 -26.64
N GLY A 126 29.37 11.47 -25.48
CA GLY A 126 30.51 12.29 -25.04
C GLY A 126 31.86 11.57 -24.87
N LYS A 127 32.56 11.18 -25.96
CA LYS A 127 33.96 10.70 -25.89
C LYS A 127 34.96 11.80 -26.27
N GLY A 128 35.65 12.38 -25.27
CA GLY A 128 36.36 13.67 -25.44
C GLY A 128 37.63 13.94 -24.60
N LEU A 129 38.50 12.95 -24.38
CA LEU A 129 39.96 13.11 -24.15
C LEU A 129 40.54 13.93 -22.94
N ILE A 130 41.43 13.24 -22.20
CA ILE A 130 42.68 13.73 -21.55
C ILE A 130 42.66 14.28 -20.11
N HIS A 131 43.26 13.46 -19.22
CA HIS A 131 44.10 13.76 -18.04
C HIS A 131 44.00 15.11 -17.29
N MET A 132 43.88 14.99 -15.96
CA MET A 132 45.09 15.11 -15.13
C MET A 132 45.14 14.07 -14.00
N ARG A 133 46.37 13.74 -13.55
CA ARG A 133 46.66 12.71 -12.53
C ARG A 133 47.64 13.26 -11.50
N LYS A 134 47.25 13.22 -10.22
CA LYS A 134 48.15 13.09 -9.04
C LYS A 134 47.39 12.22 -8.03
N ASN A 135 47.79 10.99 -7.74
CA ASN A 135 48.94 10.62 -6.89
C ASN A 135 48.94 11.36 -5.55
N TYR A 136 48.42 10.68 -4.52
CA TYR A 136 49.16 10.50 -3.28
C TYR A 136 49.30 8.99 -3.06
N ASP A 137 50.46 8.56 -2.54
CA ASP A 137 50.92 7.16 -2.62
C ASP A 137 50.58 6.34 -1.36
N ASP A 138 50.68 5.02 -1.46
CA ASP A 138 50.54 4.06 -0.35
C ASP A 138 51.45 4.42 0.85
N ASN A 139 50.87 4.74 2.01
CA ASN A 139 51.56 4.68 3.33
C ASN A 139 50.63 4.82 4.56
N THR A 140 49.43 4.22 4.55
CA THR A 140 48.59 4.12 5.77
C THR A 140 47.96 2.73 6.00
N LEU A 141 48.47 1.72 5.30
CA LEU A 141 48.52 0.38 5.89
C LEU A 141 49.65 0.37 6.95
N ALA A 142 49.36 -0.16 8.14
CA ALA A 142 50.30 -0.37 9.25
C ALA A 142 50.85 0.88 10.00
N ILE A 143 49.97 1.78 10.47
CA ILE A 143 50.23 2.56 11.71
C ILE A 143 49.14 2.24 12.75
N MET A 144 49.54 1.56 13.83
CA MET A 144 48.79 1.38 15.09
C MET A 144 47.34 0.86 14.92
N ALA A 145 47.06 -0.44 14.90
CA ALA A 145 47.66 -1.48 15.76
C ALA A 145 47.71 -1.10 17.26
N ARG A 146 46.64 -0.45 17.75
CA ARG A 146 46.18 -0.57 19.13
C ARG A 146 44.87 -1.37 19.13
N PRO A 147 44.68 -2.35 20.02
CA PRO A 147 43.39 -3.03 20.11
C PRO A 147 42.33 -2.05 20.64
N PRO A 148 41.14 -1.95 20.02
CA PRO A 148 39.97 -1.42 20.73
C PRO A 148 39.70 -2.32 21.94
N GLN A 149 39.14 -1.75 23.00
CA GLN A 149 39.20 -2.33 24.34
C GLN A 149 38.52 -3.72 24.38
N SER A 150 39.34 -4.76 24.62
CA SER A 150 38.95 -6.16 24.36
C SER A 150 37.82 -6.69 25.24
N SER A 151 37.47 -5.98 26.32
CA SER A 151 36.34 -6.30 27.19
C SER A 151 34.99 -5.94 26.55
N GLU A 152 34.87 -4.78 25.92
CA GLU A 152 33.56 -4.24 25.49
C GLU A 152 33.08 -4.88 24.19
N TYR A 153 33.97 -5.06 23.21
CA TYR A 153 33.66 -5.85 22.01
C TYR A 153 33.32 -7.31 22.36
N SER A 154 34.05 -7.93 23.28
CA SER A 154 33.73 -9.27 23.79
C SER A 154 32.37 -9.31 24.50
N ALA A 155 31.99 -8.25 25.23
CA ALA A 155 30.71 -8.14 25.90
C ALA A 155 29.54 -7.94 24.92
N ILE A 156 29.76 -7.25 23.79
CA ILE A 156 28.77 -7.15 22.69
C ILE A 156 28.59 -8.52 22.01
N GLU A 157 29.67 -9.24 21.73
CA GLU A 157 29.63 -10.56 21.11
C GLU A 157 28.96 -11.60 22.03
N GLU A 158 29.25 -11.59 23.33
CA GLU A 158 28.60 -12.46 24.31
C GLU A 158 27.11 -12.16 24.49
N ALA A 159 26.72 -10.88 24.54
CA ALA A 159 25.30 -10.47 24.58
C ALA A 159 24.56 -10.95 23.34
N LYS A 160 25.13 -10.75 22.14
CA LYS A 160 24.56 -11.25 20.88
C LYS A 160 24.40 -12.78 20.91
N LYS A 161 25.43 -13.51 21.31
CA LYS A 161 25.44 -14.98 21.39
C LYS A 161 24.48 -15.55 22.43
N LYS A 162 24.04 -14.74 23.40
CA LYS A 162 22.93 -15.06 24.33
C LYS A 162 21.58 -14.83 23.65
N LEU A 163 21.41 -13.68 22.99
CA LEU A 163 20.19 -13.31 22.26
C LEU A 163 19.87 -14.29 21.11
N ASP A 164 20.86 -14.62 20.28
CA ASP A 164 20.74 -15.56 19.16
C ASP A 164 20.11 -16.90 19.65
N LYS A 165 20.59 -17.45 20.78
CA LYS A 165 20.05 -18.69 21.39
C LYS A 165 18.61 -18.59 21.91
N LEU A 166 18.18 -17.42 22.36
CA LEU A 166 16.80 -17.22 22.83
C LEU A 166 15.84 -17.20 21.63
N ILE A 167 16.28 -16.58 20.52
CA ILE A 167 15.59 -16.58 19.23
C ILE A 167 15.48 -18.01 18.69
N ASP A 168 16.58 -18.77 18.62
CA ASP A 168 16.58 -20.19 18.23
C ASP A 168 15.54 -21.00 19.02
N ARG A 169 15.48 -20.79 20.34
CA ARG A 169 14.58 -21.52 21.24
C ARG A 169 13.11 -21.10 21.08
N ARG A 170 12.83 -19.86 20.66
CA ARG A 170 11.47 -19.39 20.35
C ARG A 170 10.94 -20.05 19.09
N ASP A 171 11.74 -20.07 18.03
CA ASP A 171 11.27 -20.58 16.74
C ASP A 171 11.08 -22.10 16.76
N GLU A 172 11.87 -22.83 17.56
CA GLU A 172 11.60 -24.22 17.96
C GLU A 172 10.23 -24.39 18.65
N ILE A 173 9.89 -23.55 19.64
CA ILE A 173 8.59 -23.63 20.34
C ILE A 173 7.43 -23.27 19.41
N LEU A 174 7.59 -22.27 18.52
CA LEU A 174 6.59 -21.89 17.52
C LEU A 174 6.33 -23.02 16.51
N ASN A 175 7.37 -23.74 16.09
CA ASN A 175 7.22 -24.93 15.25
C ASN A 175 6.47 -26.05 15.99
N GLN A 176 6.77 -26.32 17.26
CA GLN A 176 6.01 -27.31 18.05
C GLN A 176 4.52 -26.91 18.24
N ILE A 177 4.21 -25.61 18.37
CA ILE A 177 2.82 -25.11 18.37
C ILE A 177 2.14 -25.37 17.01
N LYS A 178 2.84 -25.11 15.90
CA LYS A 178 2.36 -25.33 14.53
C LYS A 178 2.06 -26.83 14.29
N GLU A 179 2.96 -27.72 14.68
CA GLU A 179 2.75 -29.18 14.59
C GLU A 179 1.53 -29.66 15.37
N ASN A 180 1.39 -29.27 16.65
CA ASN A 180 0.22 -29.66 17.44
C ASN A 180 -1.08 -29.01 16.95
N SER A 181 -1.01 -27.83 16.33
CA SER A 181 -2.16 -27.18 15.68
C SER A 181 -2.58 -27.87 14.38
N ASN A 182 -1.62 -28.44 13.63
CA ASN A 182 -1.92 -29.27 12.46
C ASN A 182 -2.70 -30.54 12.87
N VAL A 183 -2.28 -31.23 13.94
CA VAL A 183 -3.00 -32.41 14.46
C VAL A 183 -4.46 -32.09 14.81
N LEU A 184 -4.73 -30.93 15.44
CA LEU A 184 -6.09 -30.47 15.71
C LEU A 184 -6.87 -30.18 14.42
N THR A 185 -6.21 -29.57 13.43
CA THR A 185 -6.80 -29.24 12.12
C THR A 185 -7.16 -30.49 11.31
N GLU A 186 -6.29 -31.49 11.29
CA GLU A 186 -6.54 -32.80 10.64
C GLU A 186 -7.74 -33.53 11.25
N MET A 187 -7.99 -33.35 12.55
CA MET A 187 -9.15 -33.90 13.25
C MET A 187 -10.41 -33.05 13.14
N ASN A 188 -10.36 -31.90 12.44
CA ASN A 188 -11.42 -30.87 12.41
C ASN A 188 -11.85 -30.40 13.81
N VAL A 189 -10.89 -30.29 14.74
CA VAL A 189 -11.10 -29.88 16.13
C VAL A 189 -10.53 -28.48 16.39
N GLN A 190 -11.33 -27.59 16.95
CA GLN A 190 -10.90 -26.25 17.38
C GLN A 190 -10.35 -26.27 18.81
N MET A 191 -9.43 -25.34 19.11
CA MET A 191 -8.92 -25.14 20.47
C MET A 191 -10.07 -24.81 21.44
N ARG A 192 -10.21 -25.65 22.49
CA ARG A 192 -11.29 -25.60 23.51
C ARG A 192 -12.67 -26.05 23.03
N GLU A 193 -12.78 -26.72 21.88
CA GLU A 193 -14.02 -27.36 21.45
C GLU A 193 -14.47 -28.48 22.41
N SER A 194 -15.76 -28.80 22.42
CA SER A 194 -16.29 -29.93 23.19
C SER A 194 -15.76 -31.26 22.66
N MET A 195 -15.28 -32.10 23.59
CA MET A 195 -14.95 -33.50 23.35
C MET A 195 -16.15 -34.43 23.58
N VAL A 196 -17.31 -33.87 23.94
CA VAL A 196 -18.59 -34.58 24.06
C VAL A 196 -19.61 -34.03 23.07
N ASP A 197 -20.54 -34.89 22.66
CA ASP A 197 -21.67 -34.57 21.80
C ASP A 197 -22.86 -33.95 22.57
N GLU A 198 -23.99 -33.77 21.88
CA GLU A 198 -25.21 -33.18 22.46
C GLU A 198 -25.90 -34.06 23.54
N GLU A 199 -25.48 -35.32 23.70
CA GLU A 199 -25.97 -36.26 24.72
C GLU A 199 -24.95 -36.45 25.87
N ASP A 200 -23.94 -35.58 25.98
CA ASP A 200 -22.80 -35.67 26.93
C ASP A 200 -21.90 -36.93 26.74
N PHE A 201 -22.03 -37.66 25.62
CA PHE A 201 -21.19 -38.82 25.34
C PHE A 201 -19.87 -38.43 24.64
N PRO A 202 -18.78 -39.21 24.81
CA PRO A 202 -17.51 -38.93 24.14
C PRO A 202 -17.65 -39.02 22.61
N ARG A 203 -17.28 -37.94 21.91
CA ARG A 203 -17.34 -37.85 20.45
C ARG A 203 -16.71 -39.05 19.74
N THR A 204 -17.50 -39.69 18.88
CA THR A 204 -17.10 -40.91 18.15
C THR A 204 -16.37 -40.64 16.84
N ASP A 205 -16.33 -39.38 16.41
CA ASP A 205 -15.69 -38.88 15.19
C ASP A 205 -14.24 -38.38 15.39
N VAL A 206 -13.77 -38.29 16.63
CA VAL A 206 -12.48 -37.69 17.02
C VAL A 206 -11.65 -38.64 17.87
N ASP A 207 -10.34 -38.71 17.66
CA ASP A 207 -9.42 -39.27 18.67
C ASP A 207 -9.28 -38.29 19.84
N ILE A 208 -10.13 -38.47 20.85
CA ILE A 208 -10.18 -37.61 22.04
C ILE A 208 -8.85 -37.59 22.79
N VAL A 209 -8.04 -38.67 22.73
CA VAL A 209 -6.75 -38.74 23.43
C VAL A 209 -5.73 -37.86 22.70
N ALA A 210 -5.61 -38.02 21.39
CA ALA A 210 -4.76 -37.19 20.56
C ALA A 210 -5.18 -35.70 20.61
N ALA A 211 -6.47 -35.41 20.48
CA ALA A 211 -7.01 -34.05 20.54
C ALA A 211 -6.75 -33.39 21.91
N ARG A 212 -6.99 -34.09 23.02
CA ARG A 212 -6.66 -33.60 24.39
C ARG A 212 -5.17 -33.33 24.55
N THR A 213 -4.30 -34.21 24.05
CA THR A 213 -2.85 -34.02 24.11
C THR A 213 -2.40 -32.83 23.28
N ALA A 214 -2.86 -32.71 22.04
CA ALA A 214 -2.52 -31.58 21.18
C ALA A 214 -3.01 -30.23 21.76
N MET A 215 -4.25 -30.16 22.29
CA MET A 215 -4.74 -28.97 23.00
C MET A 215 -3.89 -28.61 24.23
N HIS A 216 -3.47 -29.62 25.01
CA HIS A 216 -2.62 -29.40 26.18
C HIS A 216 -1.24 -28.88 25.78
N ASN A 217 -0.62 -29.49 24.77
CA ASN A 217 0.68 -29.09 24.24
C ASN A 217 0.63 -27.64 23.70
N VAL A 218 -0.36 -27.31 22.85
CA VAL A 218 -0.56 -25.94 22.37
C VAL A 218 -0.73 -24.97 23.54
N ALA A 219 -1.53 -25.31 24.55
CA ALA A 219 -1.77 -24.43 25.70
C ALA A 219 -0.50 -24.19 26.56
N CYS A 220 0.32 -25.22 26.78
CA CYS A 220 1.59 -25.09 27.52
C CYS A 220 2.63 -24.31 26.71
N LEU A 221 2.90 -24.73 25.46
CA LEU A 221 3.87 -24.08 24.58
C LEU A 221 3.51 -22.61 24.29
N THR A 222 2.22 -22.27 24.20
CA THR A 222 1.74 -20.87 24.05
C THR A 222 1.98 -20.01 25.30
N ASN A 223 2.26 -20.60 26.47
CA ASN A 223 2.68 -19.87 27.66
C ASN A 223 4.22 -19.81 27.75
N ASP A 224 4.90 -20.91 27.41
CA ASP A 224 6.37 -20.95 27.34
C ASP A 224 6.92 -19.97 26.30
N ALA A 225 6.27 -19.84 25.14
CA ALA A 225 6.60 -18.87 24.11
C ALA A 225 6.56 -17.42 24.64
N LYS A 226 5.52 -17.05 25.40
CA LYS A 226 5.39 -15.70 25.98
C LYS A 226 6.43 -15.42 27.06
N ALA A 227 6.75 -16.42 27.88
CA ALA A 227 7.83 -16.28 28.86
C ALA A 227 9.18 -16.03 28.17
N LEU A 228 9.41 -16.69 27.04
CA LEU A 228 10.62 -16.52 26.24
C LEU A 228 10.63 -15.22 25.41
N GLU A 229 9.47 -14.69 24.99
CA GLU A 229 9.36 -13.37 24.37
C GLU A 229 9.83 -12.25 25.32
N GLU A 230 9.48 -12.32 26.61
CA GLU A 230 9.98 -11.40 27.64
C GLU A 230 11.51 -11.56 27.85
N GLU A 231 12.05 -12.77 27.84
CA GLU A 231 13.51 -12.99 27.88
C GLU A 231 14.24 -12.43 26.64
N ILE A 232 13.63 -12.52 25.45
CA ILE A 232 14.16 -11.94 24.21
C ILE A 232 14.14 -10.41 24.26
N LYS A 233 13.08 -9.78 24.77
CA LYS A 233 13.02 -8.32 24.98
C LYS A 233 14.22 -7.83 25.80
N LEU A 234 14.43 -8.41 26.98
CA LEU A 234 15.55 -8.07 27.87
C LEU A 234 16.92 -8.34 27.22
N GLY A 235 17.01 -9.34 26.33
CA GLY A 235 18.22 -9.63 25.55
C GLY A 235 18.52 -8.60 24.45
N LEU A 236 17.49 -8.04 23.81
CA LEU A 236 17.62 -6.98 22.80
C LEU A 236 18.07 -5.66 23.44
N GLU A 237 17.50 -5.30 24.59
CA GLU A 237 17.85 -4.10 25.35
C GLU A 237 19.34 -4.09 25.74
N ASP A 238 19.85 -5.18 26.31
CA ASP A 238 21.26 -5.34 26.69
C ASP A 238 22.20 -5.27 25.47
N TYR A 239 21.81 -5.89 24.34
CA TYR A 239 22.59 -5.85 23.11
C TYR A 239 22.68 -4.44 22.50
N PHE A 240 21.54 -3.74 22.36
CA PHE A 240 21.51 -2.41 21.75
C PHE A 240 22.13 -1.34 22.64
N THR A 241 21.97 -1.42 23.97
CA THR A 241 22.62 -0.50 24.92
C THR A 241 24.15 -0.54 24.77
N ARG A 242 24.74 -1.75 24.70
CA ARG A 242 26.18 -1.91 24.47
C ARG A 242 26.62 -1.39 23.09
N GLN A 243 25.74 -1.48 22.08
CA GLN A 243 26.03 -1.00 20.73
C GLN A 243 25.90 0.53 20.58
N ALA A 244 25.05 1.19 21.38
CA ALA A 244 24.91 2.65 21.39
C ALA A 244 26.17 3.33 21.94
N ASN A 245 26.62 2.89 23.13
CA ASN A 245 27.82 3.40 23.81
C ASN A 245 29.08 3.37 22.91
N LEU A 246 29.17 2.37 22.02
CA LEU A 246 30.27 2.24 21.06
C LEU A 246 30.23 3.35 19.99
N ARG A 247 29.06 3.63 19.42
CA ARG A 247 28.89 4.57 18.29
C ARG A 247 29.05 6.03 18.70
N GLU A 248 28.72 6.39 19.94
CA GLU A 248 28.93 7.74 20.46
C GLU A 248 30.41 8.11 20.51
N ALA A 249 31.30 7.14 20.73
CA ALA A 249 32.75 7.35 20.70
C ALA A 249 33.32 7.56 19.28
N GLU A 250 32.58 7.21 18.22
CA GLU A 250 33.09 7.18 16.84
C GLU A 250 32.72 8.44 16.03
N LYS A 251 31.60 9.11 16.35
CA LYS A 251 30.96 10.13 15.48
C LYS A 251 31.62 11.51 15.34
N SER A 252 32.79 11.75 15.94
CA SER A 252 33.29 13.13 16.17
C SER A 252 34.12 13.76 15.03
N GLN A 253 34.02 13.31 13.76
CA GLN A 253 34.98 13.66 12.67
C GLN A 253 34.38 13.80 11.23
N GLU A 254 34.37 15.03 10.67
CA GLU A 254 34.54 15.46 9.23
C GLU A 254 33.40 15.32 8.15
N THR A 255 33.24 16.29 7.20
CA THR A 255 32.32 16.27 5.98
C THR A 255 32.47 17.45 4.94
N SER A 256 32.22 17.26 3.60
CA SER A 256 32.14 18.24 2.41
C SER A 256 32.01 17.48 1.02
N ASP A 257 31.76 17.95 -0.24
CA ASP A 257 31.22 19.14 -1.02
C ASP A 257 30.94 18.76 -2.55
N THR A 258 30.15 19.50 -3.40
CA THR A 258 29.63 19.05 -4.76
C THR A 258 29.35 20.11 -5.92
N SER A 259 28.74 19.71 -7.11
CA SER A 259 28.13 20.48 -8.32
C SER A 259 28.92 20.61 -9.70
N GLU A 260 28.43 20.87 -10.98
CA GLU A 260 27.17 20.63 -11.81
C GLU A 260 27.16 21.05 -13.36
N PHE A 261 26.08 20.71 -14.13
CA PHE A 261 25.36 21.37 -15.32
C PHE A 261 25.51 21.10 -16.89
N GLU A 262 24.53 21.60 -17.74
CA GLU A 262 23.90 20.98 -18.99
C GLU A 262 23.74 21.74 -20.40
N GLY A 263 22.83 21.29 -21.34
CA GLY A 263 22.42 21.86 -22.69
C GLY A 263 21.16 21.24 -23.44
N SER A 264 20.70 21.73 -24.64
CA SER A 264 19.34 21.48 -25.30
C SER A 264 19.20 21.44 -26.89
N ALA A 265 17.97 21.35 -27.52
CA ALA A 265 17.69 21.02 -28.98
C ALA A 265 16.32 21.52 -29.67
N LEU A 266 16.07 21.28 -31.00
CA LEU A 266 14.97 21.76 -31.95
C LEU A 266 14.80 20.86 -33.26
N SER A 267 13.87 20.94 -34.28
CA SER A 267 12.44 21.40 -34.55
C SER A 267 11.89 21.05 -36.02
N ASP A 268 10.66 21.51 -36.42
CA ASP A 268 10.05 21.76 -37.81
C ASP A 268 9.16 20.73 -38.63
N SER A 269 8.29 21.22 -39.59
CA SER A 269 6.80 20.96 -39.68
C SER A 269 6.04 21.09 -41.07
N GLU A 270 4.72 20.68 -41.23
CA GLU A 270 3.71 21.29 -42.20
C GLU A 270 2.16 20.89 -42.18
N LYS A 271 1.25 21.91 -42.30
CA LYS A 271 -0.20 22.13 -42.73
C LYS A 271 -1.30 21.06 -43.07
N VAL A 272 -2.59 21.27 -42.63
CA VAL A 272 -3.94 21.22 -43.35
C VAL A 272 -5.16 21.77 -42.51
N ASN A 273 -6.19 22.36 -43.18
CA ASN A 273 -7.66 22.48 -42.89
C ASN A 273 -8.29 23.38 -41.78
N ASN A 274 -9.28 24.24 -42.13
CA ASN A 274 -9.47 25.58 -41.52
C ASN A 274 -10.84 26.06 -40.91
N HIS A 275 -11.88 25.23 -40.68
CA HIS A 275 -13.25 25.75 -40.33
C HIS A 275 -13.98 25.11 -39.11
N LEU A 276 -13.25 24.78 -38.03
CA LEU A 276 -13.79 24.23 -36.76
C LEU A 276 -13.18 24.93 -35.53
N ASP A 277 -13.86 24.99 -34.38
CA ASP A 277 -13.27 25.54 -33.15
C ASP A 277 -12.37 24.53 -32.43
N ALA A 278 -11.41 25.04 -31.64
CA ALA A 278 -10.51 24.21 -30.84
C ALA A 278 -11.11 23.88 -29.46
N PHE A 279 -10.86 22.66 -28.97
CA PHE A 279 -11.48 22.12 -27.74
C PHE A 279 -10.48 21.61 -26.68
N ALA A 280 -9.21 21.43 -27.04
CA ALA A 280 -8.15 21.07 -26.11
C ALA A 280 -6.82 21.69 -26.57
N MET A 281 -5.78 21.65 -25.73
CA MET A 281 -4.43 22.10 -26.06
C MET A 281 -3.39 21.10 -25.56
N VAL A 282 -2.30 20.94 -26.31
CA VAL A 282 -1.19 20.05 -25.97
C VAL A 282 -0.20 20.78 -25.07
N ASN A 283 -0.18 20.44 -23.78
CA ASN A 283 0.76 21.03 -22.83
C ASN A 283 2.20 20.53 -23.05
N SER A 284 2.37 19.24 -23.33
CA SER A 284 3.68 18.62 -23.58
C SER A 284 3.56 17.46 -24.58
N VAL A 285 4.68 17.10 -25.20
CA VAL A 285 4.80 15.93 -26.08
C VAL A 285 6.07 15.17 -25.70
N ALA A 286 5.92 14.00 -25.08
CA ALA A 286 7.06 13.16 -24.71
C ALA A 286 7.82 12.68 -25.97
N ALA A 287 9.15 12.65 -25.90
CA ALA A 287 10.00 12.14 -26.98
C ALA A 287 9.65 10.68 -27.32
N ASN A 288 9.75 10.32 -28.60
CA ASN A 288 9.39 9.00 -29.17
C ASN A 288 7.93 8.55 -29.00
N SER A 289 7.08 9.32 -28.28
CA SER A 289 5.66 9.01 -28.11
C SER A 289 4.89 8.98 -29.43
N LEU A 290 3.71 8.37 -29.42
CA LEU A 290 2.78 8.37 -30.56
C LEU A 290 2.43 9.79 -31.03
N GLY A 291 2.35 10.77 -30.11
CA GLY A 291 2.18 12.18 -30.44
C GLY A 291 3.41 12.78 -31.15
N ALA A 292 4.62 12.49 -30.67
CA ALA A 292 5.86 12.91 -31.32
C ALA A 292 6.00 12.30 -32.73
N LYS A 293 5.76 10.99 -32.88
CA LYS A 293 5.77 10.27 -34.17
C LYS A 293 4.80 10.89 -35.18
N ALA A 294 3.63 11.33 -34.73
CA ALA A 294 2.60 11.96 -35.56
C ALA A 294 2.82 13.47 -35.81
N GLY A 295 3.82 14.11 -35.17
CA GLY A 295 4.20 15.50 -35.40
C GLY A 295 3.47 16.54 -34.53
N PHE A 296 2.89 16.14 -33.39
CA PHE A 296 2.34 17.09 -32.41
C PHE A 296 3.46 17.90 -31.74
N MET A 297 3.14 19.12 -31.29
CA MET A 297 4.02 20.03 -30.57
C MET A 297 3.29 20.65 -29.37
N THR A 298 4.05 21.07 -28.35
CA THR A 298 3.53 21.91 -27.26
C THR A 298 2.85 23.17 -27.82
N ASN A 299 1.72 23.54 -27.20
CA ASN A 299 0.79 24.60 -27.60
C ASN A 299 -0.05 24.33 -28.86
N ASP A 300 0.00 23.12 -29.45
CA ASP A 300 -0.98 22.70 -30.46
C ASP A 300 -2.39 22.72 -29.87
N LYS A 301 -3.32 23.47 -30.47
CA LYS A 301 -4.73 23.45 -30.09
C LYS A 301 -5.48 22.40 -30.90
N LEU A 302 -6.04 21.37 -30.28
CA LEU A 302 -6.82 20.34 -30.99
C LEU A 302 -8.14 20.93 -31.50
N VAL A 303 -8.35 20.82 -32.80
CA VAL A 303 -9.53 21.30 -33.56
C VAL A 303 -10.44 20.13 -33.97
N GLN A 304 -9.83 19.00 -34.32
CA GLN A 304 -10.50 17.74 -34.65
C GLN A 304 -9.58 16.59 -34.27
N PHE A 305 -10.06 15.51 -33.66
CA PHE A 305 -9.30 14.28 -33.38
C PHE A 305 -10.14 13.08 -33.82
N GLY A 306 -9.86 12.53 -35.00
CA GLY A 306 -10.77 11.59 -35.66
C GLY A 306 -12.12 12.26 -35.91
N ASP A 307 -13.19 11.69 -35.35
CA ASP A 307 -14.54 12.28 -35.41
C ASP A 307 -14.81 13.28 -34.27
N ILE A 308 -13.94 13.35 -33.25
CA ILE A 308 -14.11 14.27 -32.10
C ILE A 308 -13.84 15.70 -32.56
N THR A 309 -14.82 16.57 -32.40
CA THR A 309 -14.77 18.02 -32.62
C THR A 309 -15.38 18.76 -31.43
N ALA A 310 -15.17 20.08 -31.31
CA ALA A 310 -15.64 20.85 -30.15
C ALA A 310 -17.11 20.64 -29.72
N PRO A 311 -18.11 20.53 -30.64
CA PRO A 311 -19.51 20.25 -30.25
C PRO A 311 -19.78 18.83 -29.72
N THR A 312 -18.79 17.94 -29.80
CA THR A 312 -18.90 16.51 -29.46
C THR A 312 -17.94 16.07 -28.36
N PHE A 313 -17.02 16.94 -27.93
CA PHE A 313 -16.03 16.65 -26.90
C PHE A 313 -16.62 16.81 -25.50
N THR A 314 -16.39 15.84 -24.63
CA THR A 314 -16.95 15.79 -23.27
C THR A 314 -15.87 15.74 -22.18
N ASN A 315 -14.77 14.99 -22.39
CA ASN A 315 -13.59 14.93 -21.54
C ASN A 315 -12.44 14.18 -22.25
N LEU A 316 -11.23 14.23 -21.69
CA LEU A 316 -10.04 13.61 -22.29
C LEU A 316 -10.13 12.08 -22.46
N ASN A 317 -10.88 11.37 -21.60
CA ASN A 317 -11.09 9.91 -21.74
C ASN A 317 -11.84 9.55 -23.04
N GLN A 318 -12.54 10.48 -23.67
CA GLN A 318 -13.12 10.30 -25.00
C GLN A 318 -12.03 10.17 -26.08
N ILE A 319 -10.93 10.90 -25.97
CA ILE A 319 -9.77 10.78 -26.88
C ILE A 319 -9.09 9.43 -26.67
N THR A 320 -8.85 9.03 -25.42
CA THR A 320 -8.29 7.72 -25.07
C THR A 320 -9.12 6.59 -25.67
N ARG A 321 -10.45 6.60 -25.45
CA ARG A 321 -11.38 5.62 -26.02
C ARG A 321 -11.40 5.63 -27.55
N PHE A 322 -11.26 6.79 -28.20
CA PHE A 322 -11.21 6.87 -29.67
C PHE A 322 -9.91 6.27 -30.22
N ILE A 323 -8.76 6.51 -29.57
CA ILE A 323 -7.49 5.82 -29.89
C ILE A 323 -7.68 4.30 -29.70
N GLU A 324 -8.30 3.89 -28.59
CA GLU A 324 -8.50 2.48 -28.30
C GLU A 324 -9.40 1.73 -29.28
N GLN A 325 -10.45 2.38 -29.77
CA GLN A 325 -11.35 1.84 -30.79
C GLN A 325 -10.70 1.78 -32.17
N ASN A 326 -9.71 2.64 -32.44
CA ASN A 326 -9.02 2.77 -33.72
C ASN A 326 -7.57 2.25 -33.68
N LYS A 327 -7.22 1.33 -32.77
CA LYS A 327 -5.86 0.74 -32.59
C LYS A 327 -5.19 0.17 -33.86
N THR A 328 -5.91 0.04 -34.98
CA THR A 328 -5.44 -0.50 -36.27
C THR A 328 -5.62 0.46 -37.45
N SER A 329 -6.07 1.70 -37.22
CA SER A 329 -6.50 2.64 -38.27
C SER A 329 -5.87 4.02 -38.08
N GLU A 330 -5.55 4.68 -39.19
CA GLU A 330 -4.98 6.04 -39.16
C GLU A 330 -6.03 7.05 -38.69
N ILE A 331 -5.78 7.69 -37.55
CA ILE A 331 -6.61 8.74 -36.96
C ILE A 331 -6.12 10.09 -37.50
N SER A 332 -6.98 10.73 -38.30
CA SER A 332 -6.76 12.08 -38.80
C SER A 332 -7.08 13.11 -37.71
N THR A 333 -6.08 13.89 -37.28
CA THR A 333 -6.25 14.94 -36.26
C THR A 333 -5.86 16.29 -36.83
N VAL A 334 -6.70 17.31 -36.69
CA VAL A 334 -6.38 18.70 -37.03
C VAL A 334 -6.03 19.46 -35.75
N VAL A 335 -4.88 20.13 -35.76
CA VAL A 335 -4.45 21.07 -34.72
C VAL A 335 -4.24 22.47 -35.29
N GLU A 336 -4.36 23.50 -34.45
CA GLU A 336 -4.00 24.88 -34.75
C GLU A 336 -2.68 25.24 -34.05
N ARG A 337 -1.66 25.58 -34.84
CA ARG A 337 -0.28 25.93 -34.48
C ARG A 337 0.06 27.26 -35.14
N ASP A 338 0.45 28.27 -34.35
CA ASP A 338 0.80 29.62 -34.85
C ASP A 338 -0.27 30.26 -35.76
N GLY A 339 -1.56 30.03 -35.45
CA GLY A 339 -2.70 30.51 -36.24
C GLY A 339 -2.86 29.83 -37.62
N ARG A 340 -2.10 28.77 -37.89
CA ARG A 340 -2.23 27.89 -39.05
C ARG A 340 -2.74 26.54 -38.59
N ARG A 341 -3.42 25.80 -39.46
CA ARG A 341 -3.86 24.45 -39.11
C ARG A 341 -3.04 23.38 -39.80
N VAL A 342 -2.77 22.33 -39.04
CA VAL A 342 -1.90 21.20 -39.37
C VAL A 342 -2.73 19.94 -39.20
N CYS A 343 -2.90 19.14 -40.24
CA CYS A 343 -3.45 17.80 -40.07
C CYS A 343 -2.31 16.83 -39.80
N LEU A 344 -2.31 16.30 -38.60
CA LEU A 344 -1.45 15.25 -38.13
C LEU A 344 -2.14 13.91 -38.40
N LYS A 345 -1.34 12.88 -38.68
CA LYS A 345 -1.81 11.51 -38.88
C LYS A 345 -1.29 10.69 -37.72
N LEU A 346 -2.13 10.46 -36.73
CA LEU A 346 -1.82 9.48 -35.69
C LEU A 346 -2.04 8.11 -36.34
N LEU A 347 -0.98 7.31 -36.48
CA LEU A 347 -1.14 5.89 -36.72
C LEU A 347 -0.90 5.22 -35.36
N PRO A 348 -1.95 4.86 -34.59
CA PRO A 348 -1.77 3.97 -33.46
C PRO A 348 -1.17 2.69 -34.03
N GLU A 349 0.12 2.50 -33.78
CA GLU A 349 0.70 1.18 -33.93
C GLU A 349 -0.06 0.29 -32.96
N VAL A 350 -0.56 -0.86 -33.43
CA VAL A 350 -0.80 -1.96 -32.50
C VAL A 350 0.57 -2.22 -31.90
N TRP A 351 0.73 -1.84 -30.62
CA TRP A 351 1.81 -2.31 -29.78
C TRP A 351 1.66 -3.82 -29.80
N ASN A 352 2.46 -4.50 -30.63
CA ASN A 352 2.50 -5.95 -30.65
C ASN A 352 2.87 -6.41 -29.23
N ASP A 353 2.44 -7.60 -28.80
CA ASP A 353 2.48 -8.01 -27.40
C ASP A 353 3.89 -8.01 -26.72
N GLY A 354 4.97 -7.69 -27.45
CA GLY A 354 6.33 -7.50 -26.92
C GLY A 354 6.58 -6.22 -26.11
N ASP A 355 5.68 -5.23 -26.11
CA ASP A 355 5.74 -4.07 -25.20
C ASP A 355 4.94 -4.28 -23.90
N ARG A 356 4.49 -5.52 -23.64
CA ARG A 356 3.74 -5.92 -22.46
C ARG A 356 4.67 -6.31 -21.31
N LEU A 357 4.46 -5.71 -20.15
CA LEU A 357 4.97 -6.25 -18.88
C LEU A 357 3.95 -7.27 -18.35
N ASP A 358 4.38 -8.52 -18.25
CA ASP A 358 3.63 -9.57 -17.55
C ASP A 358 4.27 -9.87 -16.19
N TYR A 359 3.43 -10.06 -15.19
CA TYR A 359 3.83 -10.36 -13.82
C TYR A 359 3.85 -11.88 -13.60
N VAL A 360 4.86 -12.34 -12.85
CA VAL A 360 4.99 -13.75 -12.43
C VAL A 360 4.96 -13.79 -10.91
N ASP A 361 3.86 -14.27 -10.34
CA ASP A 361 3.71 -14.44 -8.90
C ASP A 361 4.66 -15.52 -8.38
N SER A 362 5.24 -15.30 -7.20
CA SER A 362 6.02 -16.32 -6.52
C SER A 362 5.09 -17.37 -5.87
N PRO A 363 5.36 -18.68 -6.02
CA PRO A 363 4.37 -19.71 -5.70
C PRO A 363 4.21 -19.98 -4.20
N LEU A 364 5.25 -19.72 -3.39
CA LEU A 364 5.27 -20.07 -1.96
C LEU A 364 4.55 -19.01 -1.13
N ILE A 365 3.74 -19.43 -0.16
CA ILE A 365 3.06 -18.55 0.81
C ILE A 365 3.86 -18.55 2.12
N ALA A 366 4.19 -17.36 2.63
CA ALA A 366 4.98 -17.18 3.85
C ALA A 366 4.15 -17.38 5.13
N SER A 367 4.81 -17.72 6.24
CA SER A 367 4.15 -18.12 7.50
C SER A 367 3.67 -16.96 8.40
N CYS A 368 3.73 -15.71 7.94
CA CYS A 368 3.33 -14.55 8.71
C CYS A 368 1.83 -14.24 8.59
N THR A 369 1.26 -13.62 9.64
CA THR A 369 -0.14 -13.18 9.64
C THR A 369 -0.38 -12.10 8.57
N PRO A 370 -1.33 -12.27 7.64
CA PRO A 370 -1.69 -11.23 6.69
C PRO A 370 -2.12 -9.94 7.40
N ARG A 371 -1.61 -8.79 6.94
CA ARG A 371 -2.12 -7.46 7.34
C ARG A 371 -3.44 -7.14 6.66
N GLU A 372 -3.59 -7.62 5.43
CA GLU A 372 -4.66 -7.31 4.48
C GLU A 372 -5.21 -8.63 3.89
N ASN A 373 -6.16 -8.59 2.95
CA ASN A 373 -6.78 -9.80 2.38
C ASN A 373 -5.89 -10.56 1.36
N GLU A 374 -4.57 -10.35 1.40
CA GLU A 374 -3.61 -10.91 0.45
C GLU A 374 -2.60 -11.83 1.14
N GLU A 375 -2.29 -12.95 0.50
CA GLU A 375 -1.34 -13.95 1.00
C GLU A 375 0.10 -13.46 0.72
N PRO A 376 0.96 -13.29 1.74
CA PRO A 376 2.35 -12.86 1.53
C PRO A 376 3.15 -13.97 0.82
N ARG A 377 3.81 -13.64 -0.30
CA ARG A 377 4.47 -14.62 -1.18
C ARG A 377 5.99 -14.49 -1.20
N SER A 378 6.69 -15.60 -1.50
CA SER A 378 8.16 -15.68 -1.52
C SER A 378 8.69 -16.60 -2.61
N TRP A 379 9.85 -16.27 -3.19
CA TRP A 379 10.56 -17.12 -4.16
C TRP A 379 11.28 -18.31 -3.50
N TRP A 380 11.81 -18.14 -2.28
CA TRP A 380 12.32 -19.22 -1.42
C TRP A 380 12.38 -18.76 0.04
N PHE A 381 12.51 -19.70 0.98
CA PHE A 381 12.71 -19.39 2.39
C PHE A 381 14.18 -19.52 2.81
N SER A 382 14.64 -18.66 3.72
CA SER A 382 15.98 -18.70 4.33
C SER A 382 16.00 -19.36 5.71
N THR A 383 14.80 -19.66 6.25
CA THR A 383 14.54 -20.25 7.56
C THR A 383 13.50 -21.38 7.47
N ASP A 384 13.56 -22.36 8.37
CA ASP A 384 12.68 -23.54 8.33
C ASP A 384 11.22 -23.25 8.73
N ASP A 385 10.97 -22.12 9.41
CA ASP A 385 9.63 -21.67 9.81
C ASP A 385 8.80 -21.10 8.64
N GLY A 386 9.39 -20.91 7.45
CA GLY A 386 8.73 -20.37 6.25
C GLY A 386 8.82 -18.84 6.13
N ARG A 387 9.96 -18.25 6.48
CA ARG A 387 10.26 -16.81 6.34
C ARG A 387 11.47 -16.57 5.43
N PHE A 388 11.70 -15.31 5.06
CA PHE A 388 12.82 -14.91 4.22
C PHE A 388 13.46 -13.61 4.71
N SER A 389 14.80 -13.55 4.70
CA SER A 389 15.56 -12.31 4.81
C SER A 389 16.75 -12.32 3.83
N SER A 390 16.99 -11.16 3.19
CA SER A 390 18.09 -10.93 2.26
C SER A 390 19.49 -10.95 2.91
N ARG A 391 19.54 -10.92 4.25
CA ARG A 391 20.79 -10.80 5.02
C ARG A 391 21.29 -12.15 5.53
N ASP A 392 20.45 -13.17 5.52
CA ASP A 392 20.69 -14.47 6.16
C ASP A 392 21.76 -15.28 5.42
N VAL A 393 22.83 -15.64 6.13
CA VAL A 393 23.82 -16.62 5.65
C VAL A 393 23.36 -17.99 6.12
N THR A 394 22.93 -18.84 5.18
CA THR A 394 22.17 -20.05 5.49
C THR A 394 22.45 -21.18 4.48
N ASP A 395 22.20 -22.43 4.88
CA ASP A 395 22.13 -23.58 3.97
C ASP A 395 20.69 -23.86 3.47
N ILE A 396 19.70 -23.17 4.05
CA ILE A 396 18.28 -23.31 3.73
C ILE A 396 17.99 -22.55 2.42
N CYS A 397 17.13 -23.13 1.59
CA CYS A 397 16.64 -22.53 0.34
C CYS A 397 15.28 -23.11 -0.06
N THR A 398 14.39 -23.26 0.92
CA THR A 398 13.19 -24.09 0.79
C THR A 398 12.25 -23.51 -0.27
N GLY A 399 11.89 -24.34 -1.26
CA GLY A 399 10.98 -24.01 -2.36
C GLY A 399 11.61 -23.36 -3.58
N PHE A 400 12.94 -23.10 -3.61
CA PHE A 400 13.62 -22.50 -4.76
C PHE A 400 13.41 -23.29 -6.07
N ASP A 401 13.56 -24.62 -6.03
CA ASP A 401 13.42 -25.46 -7.22
C ASP A 401 12.00 -25.38 -7.82
N SER A 402 10.96 -25.43 -6.97
CA SER A 402 9.56 -25.29 -7.39
C SER A 402 9.23 -23.89 -7.92
N SER A 403 9.88 -22.84 -7.38
CA SER A 403 9.83 -21.49 -7.93
C SER A 403 10.48 -21.42 -9.31
N LEU A 404 11.64 -22.04 -9.50
CA LEU A 404 12.32 -22.09 -10.80
C LEU A 404 11.49 -22.86 -11.83
N GLU A 405 10.91 -24.00 -11.46
CA GLU A 405 9.96 -24.76 -12.29
C GLU A 405 8.73 -23.92 -12.68
N SER A 406 8.14 -23.16 -11.75
CA SER A 406 7.00 -22.27 -12.03
C SER A 406 7.37 -21.17 -13.02
N VAL A 407 8.58 -20.60 -12.91
CA VAL A 407 9.06 -19.55 -13.82
C VAL A 407 9.39 -20.12 -15.22
N VAL A 408 10.00 -21.30 -15.31
CA VAL A 408 10.19 -22.00 -16.59
C VAL A 408 8.83 -22.31 -17.23
N GLY A 409 7.89 -22.87 -16.46
CA GLY A 409 6.53 -23.17 -16.93
C GLY A 409 5.76 -21.94 -17.41
N PHE A 410 5.97 -20.77 -16.79
CA PHE A 410 5.40 -19.51 -17.26
C PHE A 410 5.95 -19.10 -18.63
N PHE A 411 7.28 -19.16 -18.81
CA PHE A 411 7.93 -18.72 -20.04
C PHE A 411 7.77 -19.72 -21.21
N ASP A 412 7.82 -21.02 -20.96
CA ASP A 412 7.67 -22.05 -22.01
C ASP A 412 6.24 -22.12 -22.59
N ASN A 413 5.23 -21.67 -21.82
CA ASN A 413 3.83 -21.57 -22.28
C ASN A 413 3.42 -20.13 -22.68
N GLY A 414 4.32 -19.15 -22.54
CA GLY A 414 4.06 -17.74 -22.77
C GLY A 414 4.47 -17.21 -24.15
N PRO A 415 4.32 -15.90 -24.40
CA PRO A 415 5.02 -15.23 -25.49
C PRO A 415 6.53 -15.19 -25.21
N LYS A 416 7.32 -14.76 -26.21
CA LYS A 416 8.74 -14.46 -26.00
C LYS A 416 8.88 -13.06 -25.42
N TYR A 417 9.65 -12.93 -24.34
CA TYR A 417 9.97 -11.66 -23.70
C TYR A 417 11.41 -11.24 -24.00
N ASP A 418 11.64 -9.97 -24.34
CA ASP A 418 12.98 -9.46 -24.67
C ASP A 418 13.88 -9.26 -23.44
N GLY A 419 13.33 -9.16 -22.22
CA GLY A 419 14.09 -8.93 -20.99
C GLY A 419 13.37 -9.40 -19.73
N LEU A 420 14.09 -9.43 -18.60
CA LEU A 420 13.56 -9.84 -17.30
C LEU A 420 13.68 -8.70 -16.28
N LEU A 421 12.62 -8.43 -15.53
CA LEU A 421 12.57 -7.40 -14.49
C LEU A 421 12.36 -8.05 -13.13
N GLY A 422 13.07 -7.58 -12.11
CA GLY A 422 12.89 -8.02 -10.73
C GLY A 422 13.06 -6.88 -9.72
N PHE A 423 12.39 -7.03 -8.57
CA PHE A 423 12.47 -6.13 -7.42
C PHE A 423 12.84 -6.92 -6.15
N SER A 424 13.80 -6.43 -5.35
CA SER A 424 14.26 -7.06 -4.10
C SER A 424 14.58 -8.56 -4.26
N GLN A 425 13.87 -9.47 -3.56
CA GLN A 425 14.04 -10.92 -3.71
C GLN A 425 13.80 -11.37 -5.17
N GLY A 426 12.89 -10.72 -5.91
CA GLY A 426 12.67 -10.96 -7.33
C GLY A 426 13.84 -10.50 -8.22
N ALA A 427 14.57 -9.45 -7.83
CA ALA A 427 15.82 -9.07 -8.49
C ALA A 427 16.94 -10.08 -8.19
N CYS A 428 16.99 -10.61 -6.97
CA CYS A 428 17.87 -11.74 -6.64
C CYS A 428 17.52 -12.98 -7.50
N MET A 429 16.24 -13.35 -7.59
CA MET A 429 15.75 -14.43 -8.46
C MET A 429 16.11 -14.21 -9.93
N ALA A 430 15.91 -13.00 -10.46
CA ALA A 430 16.26 -12.64 -11.84
C ALA A 430 17.76 -12.77 -12.13
N SER A 431 18.64 -12.41 -11.17
CA SER A 431 20.08 -12.63 -11.32
C SER A 431 20.48 -14.10 -11.27
N LEU A 432 19.79 -14.93 -10.47
CA LEU A 432 19.99 -16.39 -10.43
C LEU A 432 19.50 -17.06 -11.74
N ILE A 433 18.38 -16.60 -12.30
CA ILE A 433 17.89 -17.02 -13.62
C ILE A 433 18.88 -16.65 -14.72
N THR A 434 19.36 -15.40 -14.74
CA THR A 434 20.39 -14.94 -15.69
C THR A 434 21.67 -15.78 -15.56
N SER A 435 22.04 -16.12 -14.33
CA SER A 435 23.19 -16.96 -14.03
C SER A 435 23.07 -18.36 -14.63
N LEU A 436 21.90 -18.99 -14.49
CA LEU A 436 21.59 -20.29 -15.09
C LEU A 436 21.42 -20.22 -16.62
N MET A 437 20.92 -19.12 -17.16
CA MET A 437 20.76 -18.88 -18.60
C MET A 437 22.10 -18.83 -19.33
N GLU A 438 23.08 -18.07 -18.81
CA GLU A 438 24.43 -18.00 -19.41
C GLU A 438 25.20 -19.33 -19.29
N ASP A 439 24.92 -20.11 -18.25
CA ASP A 439 25.41 -21.49 -18.07
C ASP A 439 24.72 -22.51 -19.00
N GLY A 440 23.68 -22.13 -19.76
CA GLY A 440 22.89 -23.03 -20.61
C GLY A 440 21.97 -23.98 -19.84
N LYS A 441 21.66 -23.66 -18.57
CA LYS A 441 20.82 -24.44 -17.64
C LYS A 441 19.38 -23.92 -17.51
N PHE A 442 19.07 -22.80 -18.18
CA PHE A 442 17.73 -22.22 -18.26
C PHE A 442 17.35 -22.08 -19.74
N GLY A 443 16.13 -22.51 -20.10
CA GLY A 443 15.69 -22.65 -21.51
C GLY A 443 15.33 -21.32 -22.21
N PRO A 444 14.48 -20.48 -21.61
CA PRO A 444 14.21 -19.13 -22.11
C PRO A 444 15.47 -18.26 -22.12
N THR A 445 15.52 -17.29 -23.03
CA THR A 445 16.67 -16.37 -23.17
C THR A 445 16.21 -14.92 -23.20
N PHE A 446 16.90 -14.07 -22.44
CA PHE A 446 16.64 -12.65 -22.27
C PHE A 446 17.81 -11.83 -22.82
N ARG A 447 17.52 -10.63 -23.35
CA ARG A 447 18.52 -9.74 -23.98
C ARG A 447 19.04 -8.66 -23.04
N PHE A 448 18.34 -8.43 -21.93
CA PHE A 448 18.69 -7.52 -20.86
C PHE A 448 17.98 -7.89 -19.55
N VAL A 449 18.46 -7.39 -18.42
CA VAL A 449 17.76 -7.47 -17.12
C VAL A 449 17.67 -6.13 -16.40
N ILE A 450 16.61 -5.94 -15.62
CA ILE A 450 16.38 -4.73 -14.81
C ILE A 450 16.15 -5.14 -13.35
N LEU A 451 16.98 -4.61 -12.45
CA LEU A 451 17.17 -5.12 -11.09
C LEU A 451 17.06 -3.97 -10.07
N PHE A 452 15.88 -3.84 -9.46
CA PHE A 452 15.59 -2.85 -8.41
C PHE A 452 15.91 -3.45 -7.02
N SER A 453 16.74 -2.79 -6.21
CA SER A 453 17.16 -3.25 -4.87
C SER A 453 17.60 -4.72 -4.84
N GLY A 454 18.26 -5.20 -5.91
CA GLY A 454 18.74 -6.57 -6.00
C GLY A 454 19.96 -6.82 -5.12
N PHE A 455 20.17 -8.06 -4.68
CA PHE A 455 21.31 -8.44 -3.85
C PHE A 455 21.84 -9.82 -4.25
N VAL A 456 23.10 -10.10 -3.91
CA VAL A 456 23.68 -11.44 -4.07
C VAL A 456 23.09 -12.37 -3.01
N SER A 457 22.55 -13.52 -3.43
CA SER A 457 21.99 -14.51 -2.50
C SER A 457 23.07 -15.06 -1.57
N ARG A 458 22.80 -15.06 -0.27
CA ARG A 458 23.66 -15.60 0.79
C ARG A 458 23.38 -17.06 1.18
N SER A 459 22.43 -17.73 0.51
CA SER A 459 22.21 -19.17 0.67
C SER A 459 23.33 -19.96 0.00
N SER A 460 23.89 -20.98 0.68
CA SER A 460 25.00 -21.79 0.15
C SER A 460 24.64 -22.60 -1.10
N LYS A 461 23.35 -22.79 -1.38
CA LYS A 461 22.84 -23.39 -2.61
C LYS A 461 23.12 -22.53 -3.84
N HIS A 462 23.24 -21.22 -3.67
CA HIS A 462 23.34 -20.23 -4.74
C HIS A 462 24.77 -19.77 -5.05
N LYS A 463 25.78 -20.39 -4.44
CA LYS A 463 27.21 -20.06 -4.65
C LYS A 463 27.69 -20.15 -6.11
N PHE A 464 26.93 -20.78 -7.00
CA PHE A 464 27.20 -20.75 -8.44
C PHE A 464 27.12 -19.35 -9.07
N ILE A 465 26.59 -18.33 -8.39
CA ILE A 465 26.63 -16.93 -8.85
C ILE A 465 27.87 -16.16 -8.36
N GLU A 466 28.56 -16.63 -7.31
CA GLU A 466 29.74 -15.98 -6.73
C GLU A 466 30.91 -15.95 -7.73
N ASP A 467 31.74 -14.91 -7.67
CA ASP A 467 32.95 -14.69 -8.50
C ASP A 467 32.76 -14.77 -10.04
N ARG A 468 31.53 -14.61 -10.54
CA ARG A 468 31.23 -14.57 -11.99
C ARG A 468 31.06 -13.14 -12.53
N LEU A 469 31.22 -12.99 -13.84
CA LEU A 469 30.97 -11.75 -14.58
C LEU A 469 30.02 -12.03 -15.76
N MET A 470 28.74 -11.69 -15.59
CA MET A 470 27.66 -11.97 -16.53
C MET A 470 27.73 -11.09 -17.79
N ALA A 471 27.50 -11.69 -18.95
CA ALA A 471 27.53 -11.02 -20.25
C ALA A 471 26.21 -10.29 -20.59
N THR A 472 25.11 -10.65 -19.94
CA THR A 472 23.78 -10.06 -20.16
C THR A 472 23.76 -8.59 -19.72
N PRO A 473 23.38 -7.64 -20.61
CA PRO A 473 23.24 -6.23 -20.24
C PRO A 473 22.28 -6.01 -19.07
N SER A 474 22.71 -5.29 -18.05
CA SER A 474 21.90 -5.02 -16.85
C SER A 474 21.70 -3.53 -16.57
N LEU A 475 20.51 -3.21 -16.07
CA LEU A 475 20.19 -1.96 -15.39
C LEU A 475 19.95 -2.26 -13.90
N HIS A 476 20.77 -1.66 -13.04
CA HIS A 476 20.63 -1.75 -11.59
C HIS A 476 20.07 -0.43 -11.07
N VAL A 477 18.94 -0.50 -10.38
CA VAL A 477 18.31 0.66 -9.74
C VAL A 477 18.51 0.53 -8.23
N VAL A 478 19.20 1.51 -7.65
CA VAL A 478 19.77 1.46 -6.30
C VAL A 478 19.22 2.61 -5.47
N GLY A 479 18.45 2.30 -4.43
CA GLY A 479 18.03 3.29 -3.44
C GLY A 479 19.18 3.66 -2.52
N GLU A 480 19.57 4.93 -2.49
CA GLU A 480 20.63 5.44 -1.60
C GLU A 480 20.28 5.29 -0.10
N THR A 481 18.99 5.29 0.20
CA THR A 481 18.37 5.25 1.53
C THR A 481 17.82 3.87 1.91
N ASP A 482 17.94 2.84 1.05
CA ASP A 482 17.25 1.56 1.20
C ASP A 482 17.57 0.88 2.56
N ALA A 483 16.54 0.83 3.40
CA ALA A 483 16.55 0.30 4.75
C ALA A 483 16.81 -1.21 4.83
N VAL A 484 16.43 -1.94 3.79
CA VAL A 484 16.33 -3.40 3.73
C VAL A 484 17.50 -3.98 2.95
N ILE A 485 17.80 -3.41 1.78
CA ILE A 485 18.93 -3.74 0.93
C ILE A 485 19.86 -2.51 0.81
N PRO A 486 20.77 -2.28 1.79
CA PRO A 486 21.71 -1.17 1.73
C PRO A 486 22.45 -1.17 0.39
N LYS A 487 22.68 0.01 -0.19
CA LYS A 487 23.22 0.20 -1.54
C LYS A 487 24.48 -0.61 -1.83
N GLU A 488 25.30 -0.90 -0.83
CA GLU A 488 26.50 -1.75 -0.94
C GLU A 488 26.16 -3.19 -1.39
N MET A 489 25.01 -3.75 -0.98
CA MET A 489 24.53 -5.07 -1.43
C MET A 489 24.04 -5.03 -2.88
N SER A 490 23.46 -3.91 -3.32
CA SER A 490 23.04 -3.68 -4.70
C SER A 490 24.22 -3.46 -5.64
N LEU A 491 25.23 -2.72 -5.19
CA LEU A 491 26.51 -2.55 -5.90
C LEU A 491 27.33 -3.85 -5.94
N GLN A 492 27.29 -4.68 -4.88
CA GLN A 492 27.85 -6.04 -4.89
C GLN A 492 27.23 -6.90 -6.00
N LEU A 493 25.90 -6.84 -6.19
CA LEU A 493 25.25 -7.55 -7.30
C LEU A 493 25.61 -6.95 -8.66
N ALA A 494 25.70 -5.61 -8.78
CA ALA A 494 26.10 -4.95 -10.03
C ALA A 494 27.51 -5.36 -10.49
N ASN A 495 28.45 -5.55 -9.56
CA ASN A 495 29.80 -6.01 -9.87
C ASN A 495 29.87 -7.44 -10.45
N LEU A 496 28.78 -8.23 -10.40
CA LEU A 496 28.69 -9.54 -11.05
C LEU A 496 28.23 -9.47 -12.52
N PHE A 497 28.02 -8.26 -13.07
CA PHE A 497 27.66 -8.03 -14.48
C PHE A 497 28.76 -7.27 -15.23
N SER A 498 28.86 -7.48 -16.54
CA SER A 498 29.80 -6.76 -17.39
C SER A 498 29.22 -5.43 -17.89
N ASN A 499 29.87 -4.31 -17.51
CA ASN A 499 29.43 -2.94 -17.81
C ASN A 499 27.96 -2.65 -17.39
N PRO A 500 27.59 -2.88 -16.12
CA PRO A 500 26.24 -2.60 -15.63
C PRO A 500 25.92 -1.11 -15.79
N THR A 501 24.69 -0.81 -16.21
CA THR A 501 24.15 0.54 -16.07
C THR A 501 23.63 0.66 -14.65
N ILE A 502 24.22 1.56 -13.85
CA ILE A 502 23.79 1.81 -12.47
C ILE A 502 23.11 3.17 -12.42
N VAL A 503 21.88 3.19 -11.91
CA VAL A 503 21.11 4.39 -11.61
C VAL A 503 20.82 4.38 -10.12
N HIS A 504 21.29 5.43 -9.45
CA HIS A 504 20.97 5.70 -8.06
C HIS A 504 19.66 6.49 -8.05
N HIS A 505 18.81 6.25 -7.06
CA HIS A 505 17.68 7.11 -6.73
C HIS A 505 17.70 7.42 -5.24
N GLU A 506 17.24 8.61 -4.91
CA GLU A 506 16.94 9.02 -3.54
C GLU A 506 15.43 8.93 -3.31
N ASP A 507 14.96 8.92 -2.06
CA ASP A 507 13.52 9.04 -1.81
C ASP A 507 13.00 10.42 -2.26
N GLU A 508 13.89 11.42 -2.30
CA GLU A 508 13.61 12.80 -2.66
C GLU A 508 13.23 12.93 -4.15
N ASP A 509 13.74 12.05 -5.03
CA ASP A 509 13.32 11.94 -6.45
C ASP A 509 11.84 11.55 -6.60
N MET A 510 11.26 10.88 -5.59
CA MET A 510 9.84 10.48 -5.58
C MET A 510 8.93 11.56 -4.97
N LEU A 511 9.49 12.68 -4.49
CA LEU A 511 8.77 13.78 -3.85
C LEU A 511 8.37 14.89 -4.86
N GLU A 512 7.95 14.48 -6.06
CA GLU A 512 7.30 15.38 -7.03
C GLU A 512 5.99 15.90 -6.44
N VAL A 513 5.81 17.23 -6.51
CA VAL A 513 4.62 17.91 -6.00
C VAL A 513 3.85 18.50 -7.19
N PRO A 514 2.53 18.26 -7.32
CA PRO A 514 1.76 18.76 -8.46
C PRO A 514 1.91 20.28 -8.65
N GLU A 515 2.29 20.72 -9.85
CA GLU A 515 2.48 22.15 -10.18
C GLU A 515 1.26 23.02 -9.81
N GLN A 516 0.07 22.42 -9.92
CA GLN A 516 -1.23 23.05 -9.69
C GLN A 516 -1.74 22.89 -8.24
N LEU A 517 -0.95 22.37 -7.30
CA LEU A 517 -1.37 22.12 -5.90
C LEU A 517 -2.11 23.32 -5.27
N ASN A 518 -1.57 24.54 -5.44
CA ASN A 518 -2.21 25.77 -4.94
C ASN A 518 -3.60 26.02 -5.53
N GLN A 519 -3.85 25.68 -6.80
CA GLN A 519 -5.16 25.80 -7.42
C GLN A 519 -6.11 24.74 -6.86
N THR A 520 -5.70 23.47 -6.87
CA THR A 520 -6.49 22.33 -6.39
C THR A 520 -6.91 22.50 -4.92
N VAL A 521 -6.01 23.02 -4.06
CA VAL A 521 -6.34 23.33 -2.67
C VAL A 521 -7.47 24.37 -2.56
N ASN A 522 -7.42 25.44 -3.36
CA ASN A 522 -8.47 26.46 -3.37
C ASN A 522 -9.80 25.92 -3.91
N GLU A 523 -9.75 25.03 -4.92
CA GLU A 523 -10.92 24.36 -5.48
C GLU A 523 -11.60 23.45 -4.44
N CYS A 524 -10.86 22.55 -3.78
CA CYS A 524 -11.38 21.69 -2.72
C CYS A 524 -11.98 22.47 -1.54
N ILE A 525 -11.33 23.57 -1.12
CA ILE A 525 -11.85 24.46 -0.06
C ILE A 525 -13.14 25.16 -0.50
N SER A 526 -13.25 25.55 -1.76
CA SER A 526 -14.45 26.19 -2.32
C SER A 526 -15.61 25.19 -2.43
N GLU A 527 -15.35 23.97 -2.88
CA GLU A 527 -16.31 22.87 -2.95
C GLU A 527 -16.81 22.48 -1.56
N ALA A 528 -15.92 22.22 -0.60
CA ALA A 528 -16.28 21.86 0.77
C ALA A 528 -17.17 22.92 1.43
N LYS A 529 -16.81 24.21 1.29
CA LYS A 529 -17.64 25.33 1.80
C LYS A 529 -18.99 25.42 1.10
N SER A 530 -19.06 25.17 -0.19
CA SER A 530 -20.32 25.16 -0.96
C SER A 530 -21.22 24.00 -0.55
N SER A 531 -20.64 22.80 -0.36
CA SER A 531 -21.32 21.61 0.17
C SER A 531 -21.92 21.85 1.55
N CYS A 532 -21.16 22.48 2.47
CA CYS A 532 -21.65 22.87 3.79
C CYS A 532 -22.83 23.87 3.75
N VAL A 533 -22.92 24.75 2.75
CA VAL A 533 -24.01 25.74 2.62
C VAL A 533 -25.24 25.17 1.90
N ALA A 534 -25.06 24.21 0.98
CA ALA A 534 -26.16 23.57 0.25
C ALA A 534 -26.88 22.45 1.03
N MET A 535 -26.29 22.00 2.13
CA MET A 535 -26.74 20.86 2.93
C MET A 535 -28.11 21.08 3.58
N ASN A 536 -29.04 20.15 3.36
CA ASN A 536 -30.34 20.15 4.07
C ASN A 536 -30.22 19.49 5.47
N TYR A 537 -31.32 19.49 6.23
CA TYR A 537 -31.33 18.95 7.59
C TYR A 537 -31.01 17.44 7.64
N GLU A 538 -31.55 16.62 6.73
CA GLU A 538 -31.33 15.18 6.73
C GLU A 538 -29.88 14.82 6.35
N ASP A 539 -29.34 15.45 5.31
CA ASP A 539 -27.92 15.28 4.92
C ASP A 539 -26.98 15.68 6.06
N ARG A 540 -27.32 16.77 6.78
CA ARG A 540 -26.57 17.22 7.97
C ARG A 540 -26.70 16.22 9.11
N ARG A 541 -27.90 15.70 9.39
CA ARG A 541 -28.15 14.70 10.44
C ARG A 541 -27.40 13.40 10.17
N ALA A 542 -27.43 12.91 8.94
CA ALA A 542 -26.65 11.76 8.49
C ALA A 542 -25.13 12.00 8.65
N LEU A 543 -24.65 13.19 8.24
CA LEU A 543 -23.24 13.58 8.45
C LEU A 543 -22.84 13.62 9.93
N LEU A 544 -23.72 14.02 10.85
CA LEU A 544 -23.41 14.01 12.28
C LEU A 544 -23.15 12.57 12.79
N TYR A 545 -23.91 11.57 12.35
CA TYR A 545 -23.61 10.16 12.66
C TYR A 545 -22.25 9.72 12.08
N MET A 546 -21.94 10.11 10.83
CA MET A 546 -20.63 9.84 10.22
C MET A 546 -19.47 10.52 10.96
N ILE A 547 -19.70 11.71 11.54
CA ILE A 547 -18.73 12.41 12.40
C ILE A 547 -18.52 11.64 13.72
N VAL A 548 -19.55 11.02 14.29
CA VAL A 548 -19.39 10.11 15.44
C VAL A 548 -18.55 8.88 15.05
N GLU A 549 -18.81 8.24 13.90
CA GLU A 549 -17.99 7.10 13.44
C GLU A 549 -16.49 7.46 13.35
N VAL A 550 -16.14 8.62 12.79
CA VAL A 550 -14.73 9.05 12.65
C VAL A 550 -14.14 9.72 13.91
N THR A 551 -14.91 9.85 14.99
CA THR A 551 -14.40 10.49 16.21
C THR A 551 -13.42 9.59 16.94
N GLU A 552 -12.29 10.15 17.36
CA GLU A 552 -11.35 9.54 18.29
C GLU A 552 -11.35 10.32 19.61
N LEU A 553 -11.65 9.64 20.73
CA LEU A 553 -11.82 10.31 22.02
C LEU A 553 -10.50 10.41 22.80
N LYS A 554 -9.99 11.64 22.96
CA LYS A 554 -8.87 11.99 23.84
C LYS A 554 -9.38 12.70 25.11
N ARG A 555 -9.01 12.22 26.30
CA ARG A 555 -9.20 12.95 27.58
C ARG A 555 -7.88 13.61 28.00
N SER A 556 -7.96 14.68 28.79
CA SER A 556 -6.76 15.36 29.29
C SER A 556 -6.03 14.50 30.35
N PRO A 557 -4.68 14.50 30.40
CA PRO A 557 -3.91 13.58 31.25
C PRO A 557 -4.23 13.66 32.74
N GLU A 558 -4.62 14.83 33.24
CA GLU A 558 -4.82 15.11 34.67
C GLU A 558 -6.04 14.38 35.25
N ARG A 559 -6.94 13.88 34.40
CA ARG A 559 -8.10 13.07 34.84
C ARG A 559 -7.67 11.70 35.36
N TYR A 560 -6.74 11.04 34.66
CA TYR A 560 -6.27 9.70 35.02
C TYR A 560 -5.61 9.68 36.41
N ALA A 561 -4.90 10.76 36.78
CA ALA A 561 -4.26 10.93 38.08
C ALA A 561 -5.23 10.88 39.29
N GLN A 562 -6.55 10.99 39.09
CA GLN A 562 -7.54 10.85 40.16
C GLN A 562 -8.02 9.40 40.32
N ASN A 563 -8.30 8.71 39.22
CA ASN A 563 -8.71 7.31 39.18
C ASN A 563 -8.61 6.75 37.75
N GLU A 564 -7.42 6.22 37.41
CA GLU A 564 -7.12 5.67 36.08
C GLU A 564 -8.16 4.66 35.61
N ASP A 565 -8.49 3.67 36.46
CA ASP A 565 -9.41 2.58 36.15
C ASP A 565 -10.80 3.11 35.77
N LYS A 566 -11.33 4.06 36.55
CA LYS A 566 -12.65 4.66 36.30
C LYS A 566 -12.65 5.51 35.04
N GLU A 567 -11.61 6.31 34.81
CA GLU A 567 -11.54 7.19 33.63
C GLU A 567 -11.34 6.39 32.33
N VAL A 568 -10.51 5.35 32.35
CA VAL A 568 -10.35 4.41 31.23
C VAL A 568 -11.68 3.72 30.91
N GLN A 569 -12.35 3.15 31.91
CA GLN A 569 -13.62 2.45 31.71
C GLN A 569 -14.70 3.40 31.17
N ALA A 570 -14.84 4.59 31.76
CA ALA A 570 -15.81 5.59 31.33
C ALA A 570 -15.48 6.22 29.97
N LEU A 571 -14.25 6.13 29.47
CA LEU A 571 -13.87 6.55 28.12
C LEU A 571 -14.19 5.46 27.09
N LEU A 572 -13.86 4.20 27.39
CA LEU A 572 -14.15 3.05 26.54
C LEU A 572 -15.66 2.80 26.38
N ASP A 573 -16.43 2.96 27.45
CA ASP A 573 -17.90 2.85 27.43
C ASP A 573 -18.55 3.95 26.58
N LEU A 574 -18.06 5.18 26.68
CA LEU A 574 -18.54 6.30 25.86
C LEU A 574 -18.14 6.13 24.38
N ALA A 575 -17.02 5.49 24.10
CA ALA A 575 -16.56 5.29 22.73
C ALA A 575 -17.35 4.17 22.00
N ILE A 576 -17.72 3.09 22.71
CA ILE A 576 -18.44 1.95 22.11
C ILE A 576 -19.94 2.21 21.94
N SER A 577 -20.51 3.04 22.82
CA SER A 577 -21.92 3.47 22.84
C SER A 577 -22.00 4.98 23.09
N PRO A 578 -21.68 5.82 22.09
CA PRO A 578 -21.62 7.28 22.23
C PRO A 578 -22.99 7.95 22.32
N LEU A 579 -24.01 7.34 21.71
CA LEU A 579 -25.38 7.86 21.72
C LEU A 579 -26.08 7.46 23.03
N PRO A 580 -26.74 8.39 23.76
CA PRO A 580 -27.62 8.05 24.87
C PRO A 580 -28.90 7.33 24.36
N ASP A 581 -29.85 7.03 25.26
CA ASP A 581 -31.16 6.41 24.94
C ASP A 581 -32.09 7.38 24.14
N ILE A 582 -31.63 7.79 22.96
CA ILE A 582 -32.36 8.60 21.98
C ILE A 582 -33.50 7.74 21.41
N ARG A 583 -34.65 8.38 21.14
CA ARG A 583 -35.93 7.74 20.79
C ARG A 583 -35.99 7.27 19.33
N THR A 584 -34.93 6.62 18.86
CA THR A 584 -34.81 6.04 17.51
C THR A 584 -35.15 4.55 17.53
N ASP A 585 -36.28 4.18 16.93
CA ASP A 585 -36.60 2.79 16.58
C ASP A 585 -35.69 2.22 15.46
N GLU A 586 -34.76 3.06 14.97
CA GLU A 586 -33.79 2.77 13.92
C GLU A 586 -32.62 1.93 14.47
N LYS A 587 -32.57 0.64 14.10
CA LYS A 587 -31.47 -0.26 14.48
C LYS A 587 -30.07 0.31 14.19
N ALA A 588 -29.91 1.05 13.10
CA ALA A 588 -28.65 1.67 12.71
C ALA A 588 -28.04 2.56 13.81
N ALA A 589 -28.87 3.33 14.53
CA ALA A 589 -28.41 4.19 15.63
C ALA A 589 -27.80 3.39 16.79
N GLN A 590 -28.20 2.13 16.99
CA GLN A 590 -27.65 1.28 18.06
C GLN A 590 -26.24 0.75 17.73
N GLU A 591 -25.81 0.77 16.47
CA GLU A 591 -24.56 0.16 16.00
C GLU A 591 -23.39 1.14 15.89
N VAL A 592 -23.66 2.46 15.85
CA VAL A 592 -22.64 3.53 15.78
C VAL A 592 -21.69 3.48 16.98
N SER A 593 -20.38 3.57 16.72
CA SER A 593 -19.33 3.69 17.72
C SER A 593 -18.18 4.56 17.20
N CYS A 594 -17.48 5.25 18.10
CA CYS A 594 -16.28 6.04 17.79
C CYS A 594 -15.15 5.15 17.26
N ALA A 595 -14.37 5.64 16.28
CA ALA A 595 -13.23 4.93 15.69
C ALA A 595 -12.15 4.51 16.70
N GLY A 596 -11.99 5.23 17.81
CA GLY A 596 -10.99 4.91 18.82
C GLY A 596 -10.96 5.79 20.06
N VAL A 597 -10.02 5.47 20.94
CA VAL A 597 -9.65 6.23 22.14
C VAL A 597 -8.15 6.50 22.14
N PHE A 598 -7.77 7.71 22.53
CA PHE A 598 -6.37 8.11 22.69
C PHE A 598 -6.00 8.16 24.18
N LEU A 599 -4.99 7.38 24.58
CA LEU A 599 -4.61 7.13 25.96
C LEU A 599 -3.11 7.35 26.22
N PRO A 600 -2.71 7.79 27.44
CA PRO A 600 -1.32 7.67 27.89
C PRO A 600 -0.86 6.21 27.97
N LEU A 601 0.43 5.97 27.74
CA LEU A 601 1.01 4.62 27.64
C LEU A 601 0.82 3.81 28.93
N GLY A 602 1.07 4.43 30.08
CA GLY A 602 0.89 3.80 31.40
C GLY A 602 -0.51 3.23 31.67
N VAL A 603 -1.57 3.69 30.98
CA VAL A 603 -2.95 3.17 31.13
C VAL A 603 -3.43 2.30 29.96
N ALA A 604 -2.67 2.20 28.86
CA ALA A 604 -3.06 1.44 27.67
C ALA A 604 -3.35 -0.04 27.99
N LYS A 605 -2.54 -0.68 28.83
CA LYS A 605 -2.75 -2.07 29.28
C LYS A 605 -4.12 -2.28 29.95
N LYS A 606 -4.55 -1.34 30.80
CA LYS A 606 -5.86 -1.40 31.48
C LYS A 606 -7.01 -1.29 30.50
N ALA A 607 -6.88 -0.44 29.47
CA ALA A 607 -7.87 -0.32 28.41
C ALA A 607 -7.97 -1.60 27.57
N ILE A 608 -6.83 -2.23 27.26
CA ILE A 608 -6.77 -3.49 26.51
C ILE A 608 -7.44 -4.63 27.28
N GLU A 609 -7.17 -4.73 28.58
CA GLU A 609 -7.82 -5.71 29.47
C GLU A 609 -9.33 -5.46 29.59
N TYR A 610 -9.78 -4.20 29.69
CA TYR A 610 -11.21 -3.86 29.73
C TYR A 610 -11.92 -4.13 28.40
N ARG A 611 -11.32 -3.74 27.26
CA ARG A 611 -11.81 -4.03 25.90
C ARG A 611 -12.01 -5.53 25.70
N LYS A 612 -10.98 -6.33 26.04
CA LYS A 612 -11.02 -7.81 25.97
C LYS A 612 -12.06 -8.42 26.94
N LYS A 613 -12.30 -7.82 28.10
CA LYS A 613 -13.27 -8.31 29.10
C LYS A 613 -14.72 -7.98 28.75
N LYS A 614 -15.00 -6.78 28.25
CA LYS A 614 -16.37 -6.25 28.11
C LYS A 614 -16.93 -6.31 26.69
N PHE A 615 -16.07 -6.19 25.67
CA PHE A 615 -16.51 -6.00 24.27
C PHE A 615 -16.17 -7.16 23.33
N PHE A 616 -15.62 -8.28 23.83
CA PHE A 616 -15.23 -9.43 22.99
C PHE A 616 -16.37 -10.03 22.15
N ALA A 617 -17.63 -9.84 22.58
CA ALA A 617 -18.83 -10.31 21.88
C ALA A 617 -19.48 -9.23 20.98
N LEU A 618 -18.94 -8.01 20.93
CA LEU A 618 -19.42 -6.95 20.06
C LEU A 618 -18.64 -6.97 18.74
N ASN A 619 -19.35 -7.01 17.61
CA ASN A 619 -18.75 -6.93 16.28
C ASN A 619 -18.33 -5.49 15.89
N ARG A 620 -17.75 -4.74 16.83
CA ARG A 620 -17.33 -3.32 16.69
C ARG A 620 -15.84 -3.20 16.97
N LYS A 621 -15.11 -2.54 16.07
CA LYS A 621 -13.66 -2.29 16.24
C LYS A 621 -13.42 -0.93 16.88
N LEU A 622 -13.26 -0.90 18.20
CA LEU A 622 -12.80 0.29 18.92
C LEU A 622 -11.27 0.30 19.01
N GLY A 623 -10.60 1.21 18.32
CA GLY A 623 -9.14 1.35 18.35
C GLY A 623 -8.61 1.89 19.67
N ILE A 624 -7.54 1.29 20.20
CA ILE A 624 -6.74 1.80 21.33
C ILE A 624 -5.47 2.41 20.75
N VAL A 625 -5.38 3.74 20.83
CA VAL A 625 -4.24 4.55 20.38
C VAL A 625 -3.45 5.01 21.60
N THR A 626 -2.13 4.93 21.53
CA THR A 626 -1.22 5.46 22.56
C THR A 626 -0.17 6.39 21.97
N GLU A 627 0.54 7.11 22.81
CA GLU A 627 1.70 7.96 22.48
C GLU A 627 2.94 7.37 23.18
N LEU A 628 4.12 7.40 22.55
CA LEU A 628 5.36 7.04 23.25
C LEU A 628 5.74 8.17 24.23
N GLU A 629 5.96 7.84 25.51
CA GLU A 629 6.30 8.83 26.54
C GLU A 629 7.73 9.37 26.36
N GLU A 630 8.66 8.51 25.92
CA GLU A 630 9.94 8.93 25.33
C GLU A 630 9.92 8.61 23.83
N GLN A 631 10.38 9.55 22.99
CA GLN A 631 10.50 9.33 21.54
C GLN A 631 11.77 8.53 21.21
N THR A 632 11.94 7.37 21.85
CA THR A 632 13.09 6.48 21.71
C THR A 632 12.66 5.11 21.18
N ILE A 633 13.58 4.46 20.47
CA ILE A 633 13.42 3.09 19.98
C ILE A 633 13.28 2.08 21.15
N ILE A 634 13.75 2.45 22.34
CA ILE A 634 13.69 1.62 23.55
C ILE A 634 12.27 1.62 24.13
N ALA A 635 11.67 2.81 24.33
CA ALA A 635 10.30 2.94 24.84
C ALA A 635 9.23 2.28 23.94
N ALA A 636 9.53 2.14 22.64
CA ALA A 636 8.73 1.35 21.70
C ALA A 636 8.53 -0.12 22.15
N GLY A 637 9.46 -0.68 22.92
CA GLY A 637 9.37 -2.03 23.52
C GLY A 637 8.41 -2.14 24.70
N ASP A 638 7.94 -1.03 25.28
CA ASP A 638 6.98 -1.02 26.40
C ASP A 638 5.51 -0.92 25.96
N VAL A 639 5.25 -0.82 24.65
CA VAL A 639 3.88 -0.77 24.12
C VAL A 639 3.14 -2.09 24.36
N PRO A 640 2.02 -2.11 25.13
CA PRO A 640 1.34 -3.35 25.47
C PRO A 640 0.66 -4.02 24.26
N PHE A 641 0.82 -5.34 24.15
CA PHE A 641 0.24 -6.12 23.05
C PHE A 641 -1.29 -6.04 22.97
N GLY A 642 -1.78 -5.55 21.83
CA GLY A 642 -3.19 -5.23 21.61
C GLY A 642 -3.53 -3.73 21.79
N THR A 643 -2.51 -2.87 21.90
CA THR A 643 -2.57 -1.50 21.36
C THR A 643 -2.69 -1.62 19.84
N ASP A 644 -3.51 -0.81 19.18
CA ASP A 644 -3.73 -0.92 17.72
C ASP A 644 -2.93 0.12 16.93
N GLU A 645 -2.63 1.28 17.54
CA GLU A 645 -1.93 2.40 16.89
C GLU A 645 -1.04 3.17 17.87
N ILE A 646 0.13 3.63 17.42
CA ILE A 646 1.14 4.31 18.24
C ILE A 646 1.51 5.65 17.61
N ALA A 647 1.39 6.73 18.37
CA ALA A 647 1.82 8.07 18.03
C ALA A 647 3.29 8.32 18.40
N VAL A 648 4.02 8.88 17.43
CA VAL A 648 5.44 9.24 17.48
C VAL A 648 5.58 10.70 17.04
N THR A 649 6.52 11.43 17.61
CA THR A 649 7.01 12.74 17.13
C THR A 649 8.50 12.66 16.83
N ILE A 650 8.97 13.48 15.89
CA ILE A 650 10.40 13.74 15.68
C ILE A 650 10.67 15.24 15.87
N GLU A 651 11.94 15.64 15.93
CA GLU A 651 12.34 17.02 16.18
C GLU A 651 11.91 17.95 15.03
N ASP A 652 11.28 19.09 15.36
CA ASP A 652 10.72 20.01 14.36
C ASP A 652 11.77 20.56 13.36
N GLU A 653 13.04 20.60 13.79
CA GLU A 653 14.19 21.05 12.99
C GLU A 653 14.30 20.30 11.65
N TYR A 654 14.02 18.99 11.63
CA TYR A 654 14.03 18.20 10.39
C TYR A 654 13.04 18.71 9.32
N PHE A 655 11.86 19.19 9.75
CA PHE A 655 10.86 19.76 8.85
C PHE A 655 11.18 21.21 8.47
N GLN A 656 11.75 21.98 9.41
CA GLN A 656 12.17 23.37 9.18
C GLN A 656 13.34 23.47 8.19
N GLU A 657 14.27 22.52 8.23
CA GLU A 657 15.41 22.42 7.30
C GLU A 657 15.07 21.77 5.95
N ALA A 658 13.83 21.27 5.75
CA ALA A 658 13.45 20.45 4.59
C ALA A 658 14.35 19.19 4.42
N ASN A 659 14.74 18.57 5.52
CA ASN A 659 15.72 17.48 5.60
C ASN A 659 15.04 16.12 5.35
N TRP A 660 14.58 15.87 4.12
CA TRP A 660 13.71 14.72 3.78
C TRP A 660 14.37 13.37 4.05
N SER A 661 15.60 13.15 3.59
CA SER A 661 16.40 11.98 3.94
C SER A 661 16.68 11.84 5.44
N GLY A 662 16.62 12.94 6.20
CA GLY A 662 16.57 12.96 7.67
C GLY A 662 15.28 12.38 8.22
N ILE A 663 14.14 12.99 7.85
CA ILE A 663 12.79 12.56 8.26
C ILE A 663 12.60 11.07 7.94
N HIS A 664 12.89 10.65 6.70
CA HIS A 664 12.74 9.26 6.27
C HIS A 664 13.55 8.29 7.13
N ARG A 665 14.81 8.63 7.41
CA ARG A 665 15.74 7.82 8.19
C ARG A 665 15.32 7.69 9.65
N GLU A 666 14.89 8.78 10.28
CA GLU A 666 14.48 8.76 11.69
C GLU A 666 13.17 8.00 11.88
N LEU A 667 12.15 8.27 11.07
CA LEU A 667 10.89 7.53 11.06
C LEU A 667 11.10 6.03 10.75
N SER A 668 11.96 5.73 9.78
CA SER A 668 12.36 4.35 9.46
C SER A 668 12.94 3.58 10.66
N LYS A 669 13.59 4.23 11.63
CA LYS A 669 14.12 3.52 12.82
C LYS A 669 13.01 2.94 13.67
N PHE A 670 11.96 3.73 13.94
CA PHE A 670 10.80 3.27 14.71
C PHE A 670 10.09 2.12 13.99
N ARG A 671 9.86 2.25 12.66
CA ARG A 671 9.17 1.22 11.88
C ARG A 671 9.95 -0.10 11.73
N ARG A 672 11.28 -0.09 11.86
CA ARG A 672 12.12 -1.30 11.89
C ARG A 672 12.01 -2.09 13.20
N VAL A 673 11.59 -1.46 14.30
CA VAL A 673 11.52 -2.11 15.64
C VAL A 673 10.09 -2.38 16.07
N MET A 674 9.11 -1.55 15.66
CA MET A 674 7.71 -1.87 15.88
C MET A 674 7.27 -3.10 15.08
N SER A 675 6.65 -4.06 15.76
CA SER A 675 6.03 -5.23 15.12
C SER A 675 5.02 -4.83 14.05
N SER A 676 4.89 -5.67 13.02
CA SER A 676 4.06 -5.41 11.84
C SER A 676 2.56 -5.28 12.13
N CYS A 677 2.10 -5.72 13.31
CA CYS A 677 0.72 -5.64 13.77
C CYS A 677 0.29 -4.25 14.29
N TYR A 678 1.23 -3.34 14.57
CA TYR A 678 0.92 -1.99 15.03
C TYR A 678 0.81 -1.01 13.86
N MET A 679 -0.24 -0.19 13.85
CA MET A 679 -0.27 1.01 13.02
C MET A 679 0.63 2.10 13.62
N MET A 680 1.35 2.84 12.79
CA MET A 680 2.22 3.94 13.24
C MET A 680 1.72 5.30 12.76
N ARG A 681 1.59 6.23 13.71
CA ARG A 681 1.12 7.60 13.53
C ARG A 681 2.27 8.57 13.75
N ILE A 682 2.55 9.43 12.77
CA ILE A 682 3.44 10.59 12.96
C ILE A 682 2.58 11.78 13.34
N VAL A 683 2.91 12.46 14.43
CA VAL A 683 2.33 13.75 14.80
C VAL A 683 3.24 14.85 14.27
N MET A 684 2.70 15.73 13.42
CA MET A 684 3.41 16.84 12.80
C MET A 684 2.64 18.16 13.01
N GLN A 685 3.37 19.27 13.07
CA GLN A 685 2.80 20.61 13.14
C GLN A 685 2.93 21.27 11.75
N PRO A 686 1.84 21.55 11.01
CA PRO A 686 1.96 22.12 9.67
C PRO A 686 2.80 23.42 9.62
N ALA A 687 2.71 24.24 10.67
CA ALA A 687 3.45 25.49 10.84
C ALA A 687 4.98 25.36 10.98
N VAL A 688 5.56 24.15 11.06
CA VAL A 688 7.02 23.96 11.02
C VAL A 688 7.57 23.70 9.60
N CYS A 689 6.70 23.49 8.61
CA CYS A 689 7.09 23.43 7.20
C CYS A 689 7.17 24.85 6.63
N GLN A 690 8.24 25.18 5.88
CA GLN A 690 8.40 26.54 5.33
C GLN A 690 7.34 26.91 4.27
N THR A 691 6.88 25.93 3.50
CA THR A 691 5.84 26.10 2.48
C THR A 691 4.85 24.92 2.46
N ILE A 692 3.73 25.07 1.76
CA ILE A 692 2.81 23.95 1.53
C ILE A 692 3.40 22.81 0.69
N TYR A 693 4.42 23.10 -0.13
CA TYR A 693 5.12 22.06 -0.88
C TYR A 693 5.93 21.19 0.08
N ASP A 694 6.51 21.80 1.11
CA ASP A 694 7.28 21.13 2.16
C ASP A 694 6.36 20.30 3.08
N LEU A 695 5.14 20.79 3.35
CA LEU A 695 4.09 20.01 4.03
C LEU A 695 3.61 18.81 3.20
N TYR A 696 3.43 18.98 1.88
CA TYR A 696 3.09 17.87 0.98
C TYR A 696 4.18 16.79 0.99
N ARG A 697 5.46 17.21 0.91
CA ARG A 697 6.61 16.30 0.97
C ARG A 697 6.75 15.62 2.33
N SER A 698 6.57 16.34 3.44
CA SER A 698 6.68 15.79 4.79
C SER A 698 5.64 14.69 5.06
N VAL A 699 4.44 14.80 4.46
CA VAL A 699 3.44 13.73 4.43
C VAL A 699 3.94 12.52 3.63
N LEU A 700 4.28 12.71 2.34
CA LEU A 700 4.69 11.59 1.48
C LEU A 700 5.88 10.82 2.07
N ILE A 701 6.95 11.52 2.49
CA ILE A 701 8.15 10.88 3.01
C ILE A 701 7.89 10.13 4.33
N SER A 702 6.94 10.59 5.13
CA SER A 702 6.51 9.89 6.36
C SER A 702 5.80 8.57 6.04
N LEU A 703 4.91 8.59 5.04
CA LEU A 703 4.17 7.39 4.62
C LEU A 703 5.10 6.38 3.92
N MET A 704 6.08 6.86 3.16
CA MET A 704 7.18 6.08 2.58
C MET A 704 8.07 5.43 3.65
N ALA A 705 8.35 6.11 4.77
CA ALA A 705 9.00 5.52 5.97
C ALA A 705 8.18 4.38 6.63
N GLY A 706 7.02 4.05 6.07
CA GLY A 706 6.18 2.94 6.49
C GLY A 706 5.19 3.27 7.61
N PHE A 707 4.99 4.55 7.93
CA PHE A 707 3.89 5.01 8.80
C PHE A 707 2.54 4.85 8.10
N ASP A 708 1.50 4.62 8.89
CA ASP A 708 0.14 4.29 8.44
C ASP A 708 -0.83 5.47 8.63
N SER A 709 -0.46 6.47 9.45
CA SER A 709 -1.26 7.67 9.64
C SER A 709 -0.45 8.95 9.94
N ILE A 710 -1.02 10.09 9.56
CA ILE A 710 -0.55 11.44 9.83
C ILE A 710 -1.50 12.10 10.82
N GLN A 711 -1.00 12.77 11.86
CA GLN A 711 -1.79 13.63 12.72
C GLN A 711 -1.31 15.08 12.62
N ILE A 712 -2.25 15.99 12.36
CA ILE A 712 -2.03 17.44 12.35
C ILE A 712 -2.81 18.11 13.49
N THR A 713 -2.26 19.21 14.01
CA THR A 713 -2.99 20.15 14.86
C THR A 713 -3.61 21.25 14.00
N THR A 714 -4.82 21.68 14.37
CA THR A 714 -5.50 22.85 13.83
C THR A 714 -6.11 23.67 14.98
N HIS A 715 -6.45 24.94 14.72
CA HIS A 715 -6.96 25.87 15.73
C HIS A 715 -8.35 26.40 15.39
N ASP A 716 -8.49 27.18 14.32
CA ASP A 716 -9.74 27.81 13.93
C ASP A 716 -10.41 27.24 12.67
N MET A 717 -9.74 26.35 11.94
CA MET A 717 -10.29 25.69 10.74
C MET A 717 -10.79 26.73 9.72
N ASP A 718 -10.08 27.85 9.62
CA ASP A 718 -10.16 28.83 8.55
C ASP A 718 -8.78 29.02 7.89
N GLY A 719 -8.58 30.14 7.18
CA GLY A 719 -7.29 30.60 6.65
C GLY A 719 -6.25 29.52 6.31
N ASP A 720 -5.22 29.45 7.15
CA ASP A 720 -4.07 28.56 7.02
C ASP A 720 -4.42 27.09 7.36
N ASP A 721 -5.15 26.84 8.46
CA ASP A 721 -5.60 25.50 8.88
C ASP A 721 -6.28 24.73 7.73
N LEU A 722 -7.17 25.40 6.99
CA LEU A 722 -7.88 24.77 5.87
C LEU A 722 -6.95 24.43 4.71
N ARG A 723 -6.05 25.36 4.35
CA ARG A 723 -5.08 25.13 3.27
C ARG A 723 -4.20 23.94 3.62
N ASP A 724 -3.67 23.92 4.83
CA ASP A 724 -2.69 22.96 5.27
C ASP A 724 -3.33 21.57 5.48
N ALA A 725 -4.54 21.50 6.04
CA ALA A 725 -5.31 20.25 6.07
C ALA A 725 -5.64 19.72 4.66
N THR A 726 -5.98 20.60 3.71
CA THR A 726 -6.23 20.19 2.31
C THR A 726 -4.98 19.61 1.66
N VAL A 727 -3.82 20.22 1.88
CA VAL A 727 -2.53 19.74 1.37
C VAL A 727 -2.24 18.32 1.87
N VAL A 728 -2.52 18.04 3.15
CA VAL A 728 -2.36 16.71 3.74
C VAL A 728 -3.35 15.70 3.14
N PHE A 729 -4.61 16.08 2.91
CA PHE A 729 -5.57 15.22 2.19
C PHE A 729 -5.13 14.90 0.77
N LEU A 730 -4.65 15.89 0.01
CA LEU A 730 -4.16 15.68 -1.36
C LEU A 730 -2.93 14.77 -1.38
N ALA A 731 -1.96 14.99 -0.49
CA ALA A 731 -0.78 14.12 -0.35
C ALA A 731 -1.15 12.66 0.01
N VAL A 732 -2.20 12.44 0.84
CA VAL A 732 -2.69 11.08 1.16
C VAL A 732 -3.48 10.45 0.02
N ARG A 733 -4.28 11.21 -0.74
CA ARG A 733 -4.91 10.71 -1.96
C ARG A 733 -3.85 10.30 -2.98
N ASP A 734 -2.86 11.15 -3.19
CA ASP A 734 -1.83 10.92 -4.20
C ASP A 734 -0.88 9.78 -3.75
N PHE A 735 -0.61 9.64 -2.45
CA PHE A 735 0.02 8.44 -1.89
C PHE A 735 -0.80 7.15 -2.14
N LEU A 736 -2.12 7.19 -1.94
CA LEU A 736 -3.00 6.05 -2.24
C LEU A 736 -2.97 5.70 -3.74
N PHE A 737 -3.00 6.70 -4.63
CA PHE A 737 -2.95 6.50 -6.07
C PHE A 737 -1.60 5.92 -6.55
N ILE A 738 -0.48 6.42 -5.99
CA ILE A 738 0.89 6.03 -6.36
C ILE A 738 1.24 4.65 -5.79
N PHE A 739 0.99 4.42 -4.50
CA PHE A 739 1.47 3.23 -3.79
C PHE A 739 0.39 2.17 -3.50
N ASN A 740 -0.87 2.42 -3.89
CA ASN A 740 -2.04 1.56 -3.62
C ASN A 740 -2.25 1.21 -2.14
N ARG A 741 -1.74 2.06 -1.23
CA ARG A 741 -1.76 1.84 0.21
C ARG A 741 -2.55 2.94 0.90
N THR A 742 -3.58 2.58 1.64
CA THR A 742 -4.38 3.54 2.43
C THR A 742 -3.57 4.09 3.60
N ALA A 743 -3.61 5.40 3.78
CA ALA A 743 -3.10 6.09 4.96
C ALA A 743 -4.23 6.91 5.62
N LYS A 744 -4.13 7.15 6.93
CA LYS A 744 -5.15 7.91 7.68
C LYS A 744 -4.67 9.30 8.08
N ILE A 745 -5.61 10.25 8.17
CA ILE A 745 -5.38 11.63 8.60
C ILE A 745 -6.17 11.87 9.88
N ILE A 746 -5.48 12.30 10.93
CA ILE A 746 -6.08 12.63 12.21
C ILE A 746 -5.99 14.15 12.42
N ILE A 747 -7.13 14.83 12.42
CA ILE A 747 -7.18 16.27 12.70
C ILE A 747 -7.45 16.45 14.20
N TYR A 748 -6.46 16.93 14.93
CA TYR A 748 -6.62 17.41 16.29
C TYR A 748 -7.03 18.89 16.30
N ASN A 749 -8.04 19.22 17.10
CA ASN A 749 -8.41 20.62 17.37
C ASN A 749 -8.90 20.75 18.82
N ALA A 750 -8.40 21.76 19.54
CA ALA A 750 -8.80 22.02 20.93
C ALA A 750 -10.16 22.74 21.05
N ASN A 751 -10.60 23.40 19.98
CA ASN A 751 -11.71 24.34 19.92
C ASN A 751 -12.73 23.93 18.83
N TRP A 752 -13.01 22.63 18.71
CA TRP A 752 -14.02 22.10 17.79
C TRP A 752 -15.39 22.75 18.04
N THR A 753 -15.98 23.31 16.98
CA THR A 753 -17.42 23.57 16.91
C THR A 753 -18.05 22.61 15.89
N LEU A 754 -19.37 22.48 15.92
CA LEU A 754 -20.10 21.66 14.95
C LEU A 754 -19.79 22.08 13.49
N GLN A 755 -19.67 23.39 13.24
CA GLN A 755 -19.36 23.95 11.93
C GLN A 755 -17.92 23.60 11.50
N LYS A 756 -16.94 23.69 12.41
CA LYS A 756 -15.55 23.28 12.14
C LYS A 756 -15.48 21.79 11.80
N ALA A 757 -16.18 20.93 12.55
CA ALA A 757 -16.18 19.48 12.34
C ALA A 757 -16.85 19.07 11.02
N VAL A 758 -18.01 19.65 10.70
CA VAL A 758 -18.72 19.47 9.41
C VAL A 758 -17.85 19.93 8.24
N LEU A 759 -17.19 21.09 8.35
CA LEU A 759 -16.28 21.58 7.31
C LEU A 759 -15.05 20.67 7.14
N GLY A 760 -14.44 20.19 8.23
CA GLY A 760 -13.32 19.24 8.16
C GLY A 760 -13.68 17.93 7.48
N TYR A 761 -14.87 17.39 7.72
CA TYR A 761 -15.35 16.19 7.03
C TYR A 761 -15.62 16.45 5.53
N LYS A 762 -16.29 17.55 5.18
CA LYS A 762 -16.53 17.91 3.78
C LYS A 762 -15.26 18.30 3.02
N LEU A 763 -14.21 18.74 3.72
CA LEU A 763 -12.88 18.96 3.14
C LEU A 763 -12.21 17.64 2.76
N CYS A 764 -12.37 16.59 3.59
CA CYS A 764 -11.93 15.23 3.26
C CYS A 764 -12.65 14.71 2.01
N GLU A 765 -13.99 14.83 1.95
CA GLU A 765 -14.78 14.45 0.76
C GLU A 765 -14.28 15.13 -0.51
N ALA A 766 -14.11 16.45 -0.51
CA ALA A 766 -13.71 17.21 -1.69
C ALA A 766 -12.26 16.92 -2.14
N ALA A 767 -11.34 16.63 -1.20
CA ALA A 767 -9.94 16.39 -1.51
C ALA A 767 -9.63 14.93 -1.91
N ILE A 768 -10.28 13.94 -1.28
CA ILE A 768 -10.13 12.50 -1.57
C ILE A 768 -11.01 12.05 -2.75
N ALA A 769 -12.15 12.73 -2.98
CA ALA A 769 -13.10 12.43 -4.04
C ALA A 769 -13.54 10.94 -4.06
N SER A 770 -13.39 10.25 -5.20
CA SER A 770 -13.82 8.86 -5.38
C SER A 770 -12.81 7.79 -4.94
N GLU A 771 -11.60 8.17 -4.55
CA GLU A 771 -10.49 7.22 -4.35
C GLU A 771 -10.65 6.38 -3.06
N ALA A 772 -11.26 6.95 -2.02
CA ALA A 772 -11.57 6.24 -0.78
C ALA A 772 -12.78 6.87 -0.07
N ALA A 773 -13.48 6.09 0.75
CA ALA A 773 -14.55 6.62 1.60
C ALA A 773 -13.93 7.50 2.72
N PRO A 774 -14.46 8.69 3.02
CA PRO A 774 -13.87 9.61 4.00
C PRO A 774 -13.63 8.95 5.37
N LYS A 775 -14.54 8.08 5.82
CA LYS A 775 -14.41 7.40 7.13
C LYS A 775 -13.25 6.41 7.24
N ASP A 776 -12.74 5.94 6.12
CA ASP A 776 -11.56 5.07 6.10
C ASP A 776 -10.26 5.89 6.11
N VAL A 777 -10.32 7.17 5.71
CA VAL A 777 -9.19 8.12 5.66
C VAL A 777 -9.12 9.01 6.90
N VAL A 778 -10.17 9.76 7.25
CA VAL A 778 -10.13 10.78 8.31
C VAL A 778 -10.52 10.23 9.70
N ARG A 779 -9.85 10.73 10.74
CA ARG A 779 -10.39 10.79 12.11
C ARG A 779 -10.38 12.23 12.62
N LEU A 780 -11.37 12.57 13.44
CA LEU A 780 -11.45 13.86 14.13
C LEU A 780 -11.25 13.64 15.64
N THR A 781 -10.32 14.37 16.26
CA THR A 781 -9.94 14.17 17.67
C THR A 781 -9.81 15.50 18.40
N GLY A 782 -10.10 15.49 19.70
CA GLY A 782 -10.05 16.68 20.55
C GLY A 782 -11.08 16.68 21.68
N PRO A 783 -10.92 17.59 22.66
CA PRO A 783 -11.92 17.79 23.70
C PRO A 783 -13.25 18.30 23.11
N ASN A 784 -14.35 17.96 23.77
CA ASN A 784 -15.71 18.46 23.51
C ASN A 784 -16.33 18.17 22.12
N LEU A 785 -15.59 17.61 21.16
CA LEU A 785 -16.08 17.25 19.82
C LEU A 785 -17.35 16.39 19.89
N LEU A 786 -17.25 15.21 20.52
CA LEU A 786 -18.39 14.29 20.62
C LEU A 786 -19.59 14.95 21.33
N CYS A 787 -19.37 15.66 22.43
CA CYS A 787 -20.44 16.34 23.17
C CYS A 787 -21.19 17.36 22.29
N SER A 788 -20.46 18.08 21.44
CA SER A 788 -21.01 19.09 20.53
C SER A 788 -21.82 18.45 19.39
N VAL A 789 -21.39 17.27 18.91
CA VAL A 789 -22.09 16.50 17.87
C VAL A 789 -23.35 15.82 18.44
N LEU A 790 -23.26 15.24 19.64
CA LEU A 790 -24.40 14.61 20.32
C LEU A 790 -25.50 15.63 20.65
N SER A 791 -25.15 16.81 21.19
CA SER A 791 -26.13 17.88 21.46
C SER A 791 -26.87 18.30 20.18
N ALA A 792 -26.17 18.35 19.04
CA ALA A 792 -26.75 18.69 17.74
C ALA A 792 -27.52 17.53 17.06
N LEU A 793 -27.47 16.31 17.61
CA LEU A 793 -28.32 15.17 17.23
C LEU A 793 -29.59 15.08 18.11
N GLU A 794 -29.52 15.61 19.34
CA GLU A 794 -30.65 15.76 20.28
C GLU A 794 -31.56 16.95 19.93
N GLU A 795 -31.06 17.98 19.24
CA GLU A 795 -31.87 19.08 18.70
C GLU A 795 -32.82 18.59 17.59
N GLU A 796 -34.14 18.75 17.79
CA GLU A 796 -35.15 18.55 16.75
C GLU A 796 -34.98 19.56 15.59
N PRO A 797 -35.45 19.24 14.36
CA PRO A 797 -35.35 20.15 13.23
C PRO A 797 -36.08 21.49 13.47
N LEU A 798 -35.34 22.58 13.37
CA LEU A 798 -35.79 23.99 13.44
C LEU A 798 -36.10 24.56 12.05
#